data_AF-A0A358N763-F1
#
_entry.id   AF-A0A358N763-F1
#
_cell.length_a   1.000
_cell.length_b   1.000
_cell.length_c   1.000
_cell.angle_alpha   90.00
_cell.angle_beta   90.00
_cell.angle_gamma   90.00
#
_symmetry.space_group_name_H-M   'P 1'
#
loop_
_entity.id
_entity.type
_entity.pdbx_description
1 polymer ?
#
loop_
_entity_poly.entity_id
_entity_poly.type
_entity_poly.pdbx_seq_one_letter_code
_entity_poly.pdbx_strand_id
1 'polypeptide(L)'
;MSPACTTAVISGKVTHDGRPILWKNRDTSFRHNELVLFGDGKYRVLAVVNAGSRKSVWMGVNEMGFCIENSLSKDLSNESGDESSSSKAGLGNGGLMKLALQTCASVEDFRKLLEKTDRDGRQTNANFGVIDAHGGAAMFEAGPSSHSMFDANDTETAPHGYLVRANFATTARGVPPSPDPQQLEDIYSSERFSQACSLMEPLRKDGINVSYILRNMCRDLSGPDGKPYPGTVNGLAGVIPSVILTDNTISRTTTVSAAVFHGVREGEDPINTTMWTLLGDPKFSIAVPCWVNVNEVDGSLMDPRGAELGEIAITLREWCLNQERNGVRTEYLPGIWNDLWPVEDQIFSEVSKKVDVWRVEKGSRDEMTALHRELSKLAMNAMQKELIEMKQNALALPTPRAPTFKVSRVAVYDHSNGSANGPKNLMQFLTAENGFDCQRVSPAEIREGRLRDFDALVMPGGSGSLQAKKLEEKGRAEVRDFVRNGGGYIGICAGSYLASSHYDWSLDLINARVWDRSHWARGQGTVKLGVTSSGQQILNTNSTEVDVYYGQGPLLVPDNDPDLPGYEVLARYDSEVAQKGAQPGAMSGTHAIIRSVFGSGRVICFSPHPEKSNGPNGLMLHGVRWAAGAARSKPLQLKPDTKKHRSEKKQADTEKLEASETGSPAP
;
A
#
# COMPACT_ATOMS: atom_id res chain seq x y z
N MET A 1 9.64 -0.38 -1.47
CA MET A 1 10.20 0.66 -0.59
C MET A 1 11.38 0.06 0.14
N SER A 2 12.51 0.76 0.21
CA SER A 2 13.70 0.33 0.98
C SER A 2 13.42 0.41 2.49
N PRO A 3 14.02 -0.47 3.33
CA PRO A 3 13.97 -0.33 4.78
C PRO A 3 14.48 1.04 5.24
N ALA A 4 13.87 1.58 6.29
CA ALA A 4 14.10 2.96 6.74
C ALA A 4 14.16 3.10 8.28
N CYS A 5 14.63 2.07 9.00
CA CYS A 5 14.68 2.07 10.47
C CYS A 5 15.56 3.20 11.03
N THR A 6 15.20 3.70 12.22
CA THR A 6 16.01 4.65 13.02
C THR A 6 16.18 4.09 14.42
N THR A 7 17.39 4.17 14.96
CA THR A 7 17.76 3.51 16.21
C THR A 7 18.71 4.36 17.02
N ALA A 8 18.72 4.18 18.34
CA ALA A 8 19.67 4.84 19.21
C ALA A 8 20.04 4.00 20.44
N VAL A 9 21.29 4.12 20.84
CA VAL A 9 21.82 3.61 22.11
C VAL A 9 22.16 4.81 22.97
N ILE A 10 21.61 4.86 24.19
CA ILE A 10 21.75 5.99 25.10
C ILE A 10 22.37 5.48 26.41
N SER A 11 23.50 6.06 26.79
CA SER A 11 24.20 5.75 28.04
C SER A 11 23.37 6.16 29.24
N GLY A 12 23.37 5.32 30.28
CA GLY A 12 22.78 5.68 31.57
C GLY A 12 23.37 6.96 32.18
N LYS A 13 24.58 7.38 31.78
CA LYS A 13 25.22 8.61 32.26
C LYS A 13 24.45 9.89 31.88
N VAL A 14 23.62 9.85 30.84
CA VAL A 14 22.86 11.01 30.34
C VAL A 14 21.34 10.83 30.42
N THR A 15 20.87 9.71 30.98
CA THR A 15 19.46 9.52 31.26
C THR A 15 19.09 10.10 32.62
N HIS A 16 17.84 10.52 32.77
CA HIS A 16 17.38 11.19 33.99
C HIS A 16 17.49 10.32 35.25
N ASP A 17 17.57 9.01 35.10
CA ASP A 17 17.57 8.05 36.19
C ASP A 17 18.76 7.08 36.16
N GLY A 18 19.79 7.34 35.36
CA GLY A 18 21.01 6.53 35.39
C GLY A 18 20.91 5.19 34.64
N ARG A 19 19.77 4.85 34.02
CA ARG A 19 19.56 3.57 33.33
C ARG A 19 19.78 3.72 31.83
N PRO A 20 20.47 2.77 31.16
CA PRO A 20 20.67 2.85 29.73
C PRO A 20 19.33 2.68 28.99
N ILE A 21 19.19 3.36 27.86
CA ILE A 21 18.00 3.27 26.99
C ILE A 21 18.42 2.79 25.61
N LEU A 22 17.65 1.85 25.06
CA LEU A 22 17.78 1.41 23.67
C LEU A 22 16.47 1.72 22.94
N TRP A 23 16.54 2.24 21.72
CA TRP A 23 15.36 2.63 20.97
C TRP A 23 15.45 2.21 19.50
N LYS A 24 14.31 1.76 18.95
CA LYS A 24 14.13 1.49 17.53
C LYS A 24 12.75 1.88 17.03
N ASN A 25 12.71 2.60 15.91
CA ASN A 25 11.58 2.65 14.98
C ASN A 25 11.84 1.68 13.81
N ARG A 26 10.91 0.76 13.55
CA ARG A 26 11.05 -0.27 12.52
C ARG A 26 10.21 0.06 11.29
N ASP A 27 10.90 0.26 10.17
CA ASP A 27 10.30 0.52 8.86
C ASP A 27 10.50 -0.64 7.90
N THR A 28 9.39 -1.21 7.42
CA THR A 28 9.41 -2.33 6.48
C THR A 28 8.07 -2.48 5.77
N SER A 29 8.05 -3.25 4.68
CA SER A 29 6.81 -3.69 4.04
C SER A 29 6.06 -4.77 4.83
N PHE A 30 6.71 -5.46 5.77
CA PHE A 30 6.06 -6.48 6.62
C PHE A 30 5.30 -5.83 7.78
N ARG A 31 4.00 -5.59 7.57
CA ARG A 31 3.14 -4.79 8.47
C ARG A 31 2.71 -5.52 9.74
N HIS A 32 2.49 -6.83 9.64
CA HIS A 32 1.95 -7.64 10.73
C HIS A 32 3.07 -8.09 11.66
N ASN A 33 2.99 -7.70 12.92
CA ASN A 33 3.98 -8.01 13.94
C ASN A 33 3.29 -8.67 15.14
N GLU A 34 4.04 -9.47 15.88
CA GLU A 34 3.61 -10.05 17.16
C GLU A 34 4.78 -9.99 18.16
N LEU A 35 4.46 -10.00 19.45
CA LEU A 35 5.41 -10.13 20.54
C LEU A 35 5.44 -11.60 21.00
N VAL A 36 6.62 -12.20 21.07
CA VAL A 36 6.78 -13.62 21.37
C VAL A 36 7.73 -13.83 22.54
N LEU A 37 7.33 -14.71 23.44
CA LEU A 37 8.13 -15.20 24.56
C LEU A 37 8.72 -16.56 24.20
N PHE A 38 10.04 -16.60 24.04
CA PHE A 38 10.81 -17.79 23.70
C PHE A 38 11.45 -18.39 24.95
N GLY A 39 11.46 -19.72 25.02
CA GLY A 39 12.13 -20.49 26.07
C GLY A 39 12.99 -21.63 25.50
N ASP A 40 13.36 -21.55 24.23
CA ASP A 40 14.12 -22.56 23.46
C ASP A 40 15.65 -22.30 23.45
N GLY A 41 16.12 -21.25 24.13
CA GLY A 41 17.54 -20.87 24.23
C GLY A 41 18.14 -21.08 25.62
N LYS A 42 19.41 -20.67 25.80
CA LYS A 42 20.07 -20.64 27.13
C LYS A 42 19.39 -19.61 28.03
N TYR A 43 18.98 -18.49 27.47
CA TYR A 43 18.20 -17.45 28.14
C TYR A 43 16.79 -17.39 27.57
N ARG A 44 15.82 -17.10 28.44
CA ARG A 44 14.46 -16.73 28.06
C ARG A 44 14.47 -15.38 27.35
N VAL A 45 13.67 -15.25 26.29
CA VAL A 45 13.69 -14.07 25.42
C VAL A 45 12.27 -13.55 25.19
N LEU A 46 12.10 -12.24 25.24
CA LEU A 46 10.92 -11.53 24.78
C LEU A 46 11.30 -10.68 23.57
N ALA A 47 10.62 -10.86 22.42
CA ALA A 47 11.01 -10.16 21.19
C ALA A 47 9.85 -9.89 20.24
N VAL A 48 9.97 -8.81 19.46
CA VAL A 48 9.07 -8.52 18.34
C VAL A 48 9.53 -9.28 17.10
N VAL A 49 8.59 -9.96 16.45
CA VAL A 49 8.81 -10.73 15.21
C VAL A 49 7.81 -10.32 14.13
N ASN A 50 8.07 -10.70 12.88
CA ASN A 50 7.02 -10.69 11.86
C ASN A 50 6.01 -11.78 12.23
N ALA A 51 4.71 -11.48 12.18
CA ALA A 51 3.66 -12.44 12.51
C ALA A 51 3.84 -13.74 11.72
N GLY A 52 3.87 -14.87 12.44
CA GLY A 52 4.01 -16.21 11.84
C GLY A 52 5.45 -16.57 11.43
N SER A 53 6.42 -15.67 11.57
CA SER A 53 7.83 -15.91 11.22
C SER A 53 8.76 -15.73 12.44
N ARG A 54 8.73 -16.73 13.33
CA ARG A 54 9.44 -16.73 14.63
C ARG A 54 10.90 -17.20 14.57
N LYS A 55 11.44 -17.42 13.36
CA LYS A 55 12.86 -17.76 13.15
C LYS A 55 13.78 -16.53 13.23
N SER A 56 13.22 -15.34 13.04
CA SER A 56 13.93 -14.07 13.08
C SER A 56 13.24 -13.13 14.06
N VAL A 57 14.04 -12.38 14.82
CA VAL A 57 13.56 -11.31 15.69
C VAL A 57 13.98 -9.96 15.13
N TRP A 58 13.31 -8.88 15.51
CA TRP A 58 13.61 -7.54 15.01
C TRP A 58 13.98 -6.54 16.11
N MET A 59 13.74 -6.89 17.37
CA MET A 59 14.20 -6.22 18.58
C MET A 59 13.75 -7.07 19.77
N GLY A 60 14.47 -7.06 20.88
CA GLY A 60 14.06 -7.82 22.06
C GLY A 60 14.99 -7.68 23.26
N VAL A 61 14.61 -8.38 24.32
CA VAL A 61 15.31 -8.45 25.61
C VAL A 61 15.30 -9.88 26.13
N ASN A 62 16.34 -10.27 26.87
CA ASN A 62 16.38 -11.57 27.56
C ASN A 62 16.38 -11.43 29.09
N GLU A 63 16.30 -12.55 29.80
CA GLU A 63 16.23 -12.56 31.27
C GLU A 63 17.49 -12.06 32.00
N MET A 64 18.59 -11.84 31.27
CA MET A 64 19.81 -11.21 31.80
C MET A 64 19.83 -9.70 31.59
N GLY A 65 18.74 -9.10 31.08
CA GLY A 65 18.66 -7.66 30.79
C GLY A 65 19.44 -7.24 29.55
N PHE A 66 19.97 -8.19 28.76
CA PHE A 66 20.58 -7.92 27.47
C PHE A 66 19.49 -7.57 26.46
N CYS A 67 19.55 -6.37 25.90
CA CYS A 67 18.64 -5.88 24.87
C CYS A 67 19.40 -5.70 23.56
N ILE A 68 18.75 -6.02 22.44
CA ILE A 68 19.31 -5.80 21.10
C ILE A 68 18.24 -5.33 20.13
N GLU A 69 18.64 -4.44 19.24
CA GLU A 69 17.88 -3.97 18.10
C GLU A 69 18.81 -3.81 16.88
N ASN A 70 18.26 -3.42 15.72
CA ASN A 70 19.11 -3.16 14.56
C ASN A 70 18.52 -2.15 13.56
N SER A 71 19.38 -1.56 12.75
CA SER A 71 19.03 -0.94 11.46
C SER A 71 19.83 -1.59 10.32
N LEU A 72 19.20 -1.76 9.16
CA LEU A 72 19.88 -2.31 7.98
C LEU A 72 20.88 -1.28 7.43
N SER A 73 22.13 -1.70 7.17
CA SER A 73 23.15 -0.84 6.58
C SER A 73 23.76 -1.50 5.36
N LYS A 74 23.26 -1.15 4.17
CA LYS A 74 23.68 -1.77 2.89
C LYS A 74 25.09 -1.39 2.47
N ASP A 75 25.65 -0.33 3.04
CA ASP A 75 27.00 0.15 2.77
C ASP A 75 28.10 -0.61 3.53
N LEU A 76 27.74 -1.53 4.43
CA LEU A 76 28.67 -2.47 5.06
C LEU A 76 29.03 -3.68 4.19
N SER A 77 28.35 -3.87 3.05
CA SER A 77 28.70 -4.87 2.05
C SER A 77 29.25 -4.24 0.78
N ASN A 78 30.37 -4.78 0.28
CA ASN A 78 30.89 -4.47 -1.05
C ASN A 78 30.02 -5.05 -2.20
N GLU A 79 29.00 -5.84 -1.87
CA GLU A 79 28.03 -6.39 -2.83
C GLU A 79 26.78 -5.50 -2.84
N SER A 80 26.49 -4.90 -3.99
CA SER A 80 25.27 -4.11 -4.21
C SER A 80 24.06 -5.05 -4.36
N GLY A 81 23.37 -5.37 -3.26
CA GLY A 81 22.18 -6.22 -3.34
C GLY A 81 21.47 -6.48 -2.00
N ASP A 82 20.30 -7.08 -2.09
CA ASP A 82 19.38 -7.43 -0.98
C ASP A 82 20.04 -8.36 0.07
N GLU A 83 19.43 -8.54 1.27
CA GLU A 83 19.93 -9.48 2.31
C GLU A 83 20.18 -10.91 1.77
N SER A 84 19.49 -11.29 0.68
CA SER A 84 19.61 -12.58 -0.01
C SER A 84 20.77 -12.67 -1.02
N SER A 85 21.50 -11.58 -1.25
CA SER A 85 22.56 -11.50 -2.27
C SER A 85 23.97 -11.78 -1.73
N SER A 86 24.16 -11.83 -0.41
CA SER A 86 25.44 -12.20 0.19
C SER A 86 25.80 -13.63 -0.20
N SER A 87 26.90 -13.78 -0.93
CA SER A 87 27.48 -15.09 -1.30
C SER A 87 28.00 -15.89 -0.09
N LYS A 88 28.02 -15.29 1.12
CA LYS A 88 28.48 -15.96 2.35
C LYS A 88 27.35 -16.73 3.05
N ALA A 89 27.67 -17.94 3.51
CA ALA A 89 26.79 -18.71 4.38
C ALA A 89 26.76 -18.12 5.80
N GLY A 90 25.63 -18.27 6.50
CA GLY A 90 25.51 -17.90 7.92
C GLY A 90 24.17 -17.23 8.24
N LEU A 91 24.06 -16.66 9.44
CA LEU A 91 22.84 -16.01 9.91
C LEU A 91 22.67 -14.63 9.26
N GLY A 92 21.45 -14.33 8.84
CA GLY A 92 21.03 -12.95 8.51
C GLY A 92 20.74 -12.14 9.78
N ASN A 93 20.43 -10.85 9.60
CA ASN A 93 20.22 -9.88 10.69
C ASN A 93 19.31 -10.39 11.81
N GLY A 94 18.09 -10.83 11.47
CA GLY A 94 17.12 -11.29 12.46
C GLY A 94 17.45 -12.64 13.10
N GLY A 95 18.17 -13.52 12.39
CA GLY A 95 18.66 -14.78 12.95
C GLY A 95 19.81 -14.58 13.94
N LEU A 96 20.73 -13.67 13.63
CA LEU A 96 21.84 -13.30 14.52
C LEU A 96 21.34 -12.66 15.82
N MET A 97 20.38 -11.73 15.75
CA MET A 97 19.78 -11.15 16.96
C MET A 97 19.07 -12.20 17.81
N LYS A 98 18.39 -13.17 17.18
CA LYS A 98 17.74 -14.26 17.92
C LYS A 98 18.78 -15.09 18.68
N LEU A 99 19.86 -15.47 18.00
CA LEU A 99 20.97 -16.20 18.63
C LEU A 99 21.59 -15.38 19.77
N ALA A 100 21.82 -14.08 19.57
CA ALA A 100 22.37 -13.19 20.59
C ALA A 100 21.47 -13.15 21.84
N LEU A 101 20.17 -12.89 21.67
CA LEU A 101 19.22 -12.90 22.79
C LEU A 101 19.18 -14.24 23.51
N GLN A 102 19.31 -15.35 22.80
CA GLN A 102 19.30 -16.69 23.38
C GLN A 102 20.61 -17.06 24.10
N THR A 103 21.73 -16.34 23.92
CA THR A 103 23.06 -16.79 24.36
C THR A 103 23.93 -15.76 25.08
N CYS A 104 23.74 -14.46 24.83
CA CYS A 104 24.53 -13.35 25.40
C CYS A 104 23.86 -12.80 26.67
N ALA A 105 24.65 -12.48 27.70
CA ALA A 105 24.18 -11.76 28.88
C ALA A 105 24.63 -10.29 28.89
N SER A 106 25.61 -9.91 28.06
CA SER A 106 26.25 -8.60 28.07
C SER A 106 26.66 -8.13 26.66
N VAL A 107 26.95 -6.83 26.53
CA VAL A 107 27.60 -6.19 25.37
C VAL A 107 28.89 -6.94 25.01
N GLU A 108 29.66 -7.35 26.01
CA GLU A 108 30.91 -8.10 25.82
C GLU A 108 30.67 -9.50 25.23
N ASP A 109 29.60 -10.19 25.63
CA ASP A 109 29.23 -11.47 25.03
C ASP A 109 28.82 -11.31 23.56
N PHE A 110 28.13 -10.22 23.23
CA PHE A 110 27.77 -9.95 21.84
C PHE A 110 28.98 -9.61 20.98
N ARG A 111 29.94 -8.84 21.52
CA ARG A 111 31.24 -8.60 20.87
C ARG A 111 31.95 -9.91 20.55
N LYS A 112 32.05 -10.84 21.51
CA LYS A 112 32.62 -12.18 21.30
C LYS A 112 31.85 -13.02 20.28
N LEU A 113 30.53 -12.90 20.24
CA LEU A 113 29.69 -13.54 19.22
C LEU A 113 30.01 -12.99 17.82
N LEU A 114 30.21 -11.68 17.68
CA LEU A 114 30.62 -11.06 16.42
C LEU A 114 32.04 -11.48 16.01
N GLU A 115 33.02 -11.52 16.92
CA GLU A 115 34.37 -12.03 16.65
C GLU A 115 34.38 -13.49 16.19
N LYS A 116 33.49 -14.32 16.76
CA LYS A 116 33.30 -15.69 16.30
C LYS A 116 32.71 -15.73 14.89
N THR A 117 31.63 -14.99 14.66
CA THR A 117 30.96 -14.98 13.35
C THR A 117 31.72 -14.21 12.27
N ASP A 118 32.70 -13.38 12.62
CA ASP A 118 33.66 -12.80 11.67
C ASP A 118 34.50 -13.89 11.01
N ARG A 119 34.91 -14.89 11.80
CA ARG A 119 35.69 -16.05 11.36
C ARG A 119 34.82 -17.05 10.60
N ASP A 120 33.63 -17.34 11.13
CA ASP A 120 32.72 -18.35 10.57
C ASP A 120 31.95 -17.86 9.33
N GLY A 121 31.74 -16.54 9.21
CA GLY A 121 30.92 -15.89 8.18
C GLY A 121 29.46 -15.67 8.58
N ARG A 122 28.86 -14.59 8.07
CA ARG A 122 27.43 -14.24 8.23
C ARG A 122 26.87 -13.51 7.00
N GLN A 123 25.54 -13.42 6.93
CA GLN A 123 24.80 -12.65 5.91
C GLN A 123 24.39 -11.24 6.39
N THR A 124 24.85 -10.87 7.57
CA THR A 124 24.53 -9.62 8.25
C THR A 124 25.18 -8.41 7.59
N ASN A 125 24.38 -7.35 7.44
CA ASN A 125 24.80 -6.01 7.01
C ASN A 125 23.98 -4.98 7.78
N ALA A 126 24.35 -4.72 9.04
CA ALA A 126 23.50 -3.94 9.94
C ALA A 126 24.27 -3.22 11.03
N ASN A 127 23.66 -2.14 11.50
CA ASN A 127 24.02 -1.52 12.77
C ASN A 127 23.18 -2.20 13.88
N PHE A 128 23.79 -2.58 14.99
CA PHE A 128 23.13 -3.19 16.15
C PHE A 128 23.37 -2.34 17.39
N GLY A 129 22.30 -1.79 17.96
CA GLY A 129 22.36 -1.21 19.29
C GLY A 129 22.16 -2.29 20.36
N VAL A 130 22.97 -2.22 21.41
CA VAL A 130 22.95 -3.16 22.53
C VAL A 130 23.07 -2.41 23.85
N ILE A 131 22.24 -2.78 24.82
CA ILE A 131 22.40 -2.40 26.23
C ILE A 131 22.33 -3.66 27.11
N ASP A 132 22.92 -3.61 28.30
CA ASP A 132 22.84 -4.70 29.28
C ASP A 132 22.68 -4.20 30.73
N ALA A 133 22.45 -5.14 31.64
CA ALA A 133 22.26 -4.86 33.07
C ALA A 133 23.56 -4.52 33.82
N HIS A 134 24.72 -4.61 33.18
CA HIS A 134 26.02 -4.21 33.73
C HIS A 134 26.37 -2.76 33.35
N GLY A 135 25.43 -2.01 32.78
CA GLY A 135 25.65 -0.64 32.33
C GLY A 135 26.32 -0.53 30.95
N GLY A 136 26.52 -1.66 30.26
CA GLY A 136 26.97 -1.67 28.88
C GLY A 136 25.95 -0.99 27.97
N ALA A 137 26.44 -0.12 27.09
CA ALA A 137 25.65 0.56 26.07
C ALA A 137 26.53 0.79 24.85
N ALA A 138 26.33 0.03 23.77
CA ALA A 138 27.18 0.11 22.58
C ALA A 138 26.42 -0.01 21.26
N MET A 139 26.94 0.65 20.23
CA MET A 139 26.54 0.50 18.84
C MET A 139 27.57 -0.34 18.08
N PHE A 140 27.13 -1.38 17.39
CA PHE A 140 27.98 -2.21 16.54
C PHE A 140 27.64 -2.00 15.08
N GLU A 141 28.64 -1.91 14.21
CA GLU A 141 28.47 -1.93 12.76
C GLU A 141 29.06 -3.24 12.24
N ALA A 142 28.22 -4.15 11.76
CA ALA A 142 28.63 -5.50 11.39
C ALA A 142 28.27 -5.83 9.94
N GLY A 143 29.31 -6.14 9.15
CA GLY A 143 29.21 -6.71 7.80
C GLY A 143 29.40 -8.22 7.79
N PRO A 144 29.65 -8.86 6.65
CA PRO A 144 29.65 -10.33 6.52
C PRO A 144 30.80 -11.06 7.24
N SER A 145 31.90 -10.36 7.55
CA SER A 145 33.08 -10.94 8.22
C SER A 145 33.91 -9.90 8.98
N SER A 146 33.29 -8.80 9.38
CA SER A 146 33.94 -7.73 10.13
C SER A 146 32.92 -6.99 10.97
N HIS A 147 33.35 -6.51 12.13
CA HIS A 147 32.55 -5.61 12.94
C HIS A 147 33.39 -4.45 13.49
N SER A 148 32.71 -3.39 13.89
CA SER A 148 33.25 -2.30 14.71
C SER A 148 32.30 -2.05 15.87
N MET A 149 32.85 -1.63 17.01
CA MET A 149 32.09 -1.36 18.24
C MET A 149 32.35 0.08 18.69
N PHE A 150 31.28 0.76 19.08
CA PHE A 150 31.28 2.12 19.58
C PHE A 150 30.59 2.15 20.94
N ASP A 151 31.34 2.44 22.00
CA ASP A 151 30.80 2.53 23.36
C ASP A 151 30.12 3.89 23.59
N ALA A 152 28.83 3.88 23.90
CA ALA A 152 28.07 5.10 24.20
C ALA A 152 28.44 5.70 25.56
N ASN A 153 29.14 4.95 26.42
CA ASN A 153 29.67 5.45 27.69
C ASN A 153 31.00 6.20 27.55
N ASP A 154 31.69 6.05 26.42
CA ASP A 154 32.94 6.74 26.13
C ASP A 154 32.65 8.14 25.56
N THR A 155 33.19 9.18 26.19
CA THR A 155 32.96 10.57 25.80
C THR A 155 33.69 10.97 24.52
N GLU A 156 34.74 10.25 24.12
CA GLU A 156 35.39 10.49 22.82
C GLU A 156 34.54 9.93 21.68
N THR A 157 33.99 8.72 21.87
CA THR A 157 33.12 8.06 20.91
C THR A 157 31.71 8.69 20.84
N ALA A 158 31.12 9.01 21.99
CA ALA A 158 29.76 9.52 22.15
C ALA A 158 29.75 10.77 23.06
N PRO A 159 30.18 11.94 22.55
CA PRO A 159 30.32 13.16 23.35
C PRO A 159 29.01 13.69 23.95
N HIS A 160 27.86 13.23 23.44
CA HIS A 160 26.54 13.56 23.95
C HIS A 160 25.91 12.42 24.78
N GLY A 161 26.64 11.32 25.00
CA GLY A 161 26.20 10.14 25.74
C GLY A 161 25.20 9.26 24.99
N TYR A 162 25.03 9.46 23.68
CA TYR A 162 24.19 8.62 22.84
C TYR A 162 24.82 8.43 21.45
N LEU A 163 24.43 7.36 20.78
CA LEU A 163 24.78 7.04 19.40
C LEU A 163 23.52 6.71 18.61
N VAL A 164 23.28 7.43 17.51
CA VAL A 164 22.13 7.22 16.62
C VAL A 164 22.58 6.50 15.34
N ARG A 165 21.74 5.60 14.83
CA ARG A 165 21.90 5.01 13.49
C ARG A 165 20.59 5.03 12.71
N ALA A 166 20.71 5.40 11.44
CA ALA A 166 19.67 5.21 10.44
C ALA A 166 20.07 4.03 9.54
N ASN A 167 19.96 4.13 8.21
CA ASN A 167 20.30 3.05 7.28
C ASN A 167 21.66 3.23 6.57
N PHE A 168 22.63 3.75 7.31
CA PHE A 168 24.03 3.88 6.89
C PHE A 168 24.95 3.58 8.08
N ALA A 169 26.20 3.23 7.78
CA ALA A 169 27.23 2.94 8.76
C ALA A 169 28.30 4.03 8.73
N THR A 170 28.71 4.55 9.88
CA THR A 170 29.71 5.61 9.94
C THR A 170 31.09 5.11 9.48
N THR A 171 31.42 3.85 9.75
CA THR A 171 32.65 3.21 9.25
C THR A 171 32.68 3.16 7.72
N ALA A 172 31.57 2.77 7.08
CA ALA A 172 31.47 2.71 5.62
C ALA A 172 31.57 4.09 4.96
N ARG A 173 31.17 5.15 5.69
CA ARG A 173 31.23 6.55 5.23
C ARG A 173 32.54 7.25 5.60
N GLY A 174 33.40 6.63 6.41
CA GLY A 174 34.63 7.25 6.87
C GLY A 174 34.40 8.48 7.76
N VAL A 175 33.28 8.53 8.48
CA VAL A 175 32.91 9.62 9.40
C VAL A 175 33.01 9.18 10.85
N PRO A 176 33.13 10.11 11.82
CA PRO A 176 33.16 9.77 13.24
C PRO A 176 31.91 8.99 13.70
N PRO A 177 31.95 8.28 14.84
CA PRO A 177 30.81 7.49 15.34
C PRO A 177 29.58 8.33 15.67
N SER A 178 29.79 9.59 16.06
CA SER A 178 28.77 10.62 16.28
C SER A 178 29.08 11.83 15.37
N PRO A 179 28.79 11.75 14.06
CA PRO A 179 29.15 12.79 13.11
C PRO A 179 28.23 14.02 13.23
N ASP A 180 28.74 15.19 12.86
CA ASP A 180 27.89 16.38 12.62
C ASP A 180 26.94 16.07 11.44
N PRO A 181 25.63 16.31 11.54
CA PRO A 181 24.69 16.11 10.44
C PRO A 181 25.12 16.74 9.10
N GLN A 182 25.86 17.86 9.11
CA GLN A 182 26.39 18.51 7.91
C GLN A 182 27.41 17.63 7.16
N GLN A 183 28.04 16.66 7.82
CA GLN A 183 28.97 15.71 7.20
C GLN A 183 28.25 14.58 6.44
N LEU A 184 26.93 14.53 6.50
CA LEU A 184 26.10 13.44 5.97
C LEU A 184 25.17 13.87 4.83
N GLU A 185 25.46 15.02 4.19
CA GLU A 185 24.72 15.47 3.01
C GLU A 185 24.70 14.38 1.92
N ASP A 186 23.57 14.25 1.21
CA ASP A 186 23.32 13.26 0.14
C ASP A 186 23.40 11.77 0.53
N ILE A 187 23.55 11.44 1.82
CA ILE A 187 23.47 10.05 2.29
C ILE A 187 22.00 9.67 2.52
N TYR A 188 21.53 8.59 1.88
CA TYR A 188 20.21 8.03 2.18
C TYR A 188 20.04 7.86 3.69
N SER A 189 18.94 8.41 4.24
CA SER A 189 18.56 8.39 5.66
C SER A 189 19.32 9.32 6.61
N SER A 190 20.21 10.19 6.13
CA SER A 190 20.88 11.19 6.98
C SER A 190 19.91 12.16 7.65
N GLU A 191 18.82 12.53 6.98
CA GLU A 191 17.76 13.38 7.55
C GLU A 191 17.16 12.78 8.82
N ARG A 192 16.90 11.46 8.84
CA ARG A 192 16.37 10.78 10.04
C ARG A 192 17.38 10.70 11.18
N PHE A 193 18.66 10.51 10.85
CA PHE A 193 19.74 10.62 11.83
C PHE A 193 19.77 12.03 12.44
N SER A 194 19.78 13.07 11.59
CA SER A 194 19.77 14.47 12.01
C SER A 194 18.56 14.80 12.88
N GLN A 195 17.39 14.29 12.50
CA GLN A 195 16.14 14.47 13.24
C GLN A 195 16.22 13.87 14.64
N ALA A 196 16.70 12.63 14.77
CA ALA A 196 16.84 11.97 16.05
C ALA A 196 17.82 12.72 16.96
N CYS A 197 18.97 13.18 16.45
CA CYS A 197 19.91 14.00 17.20
C CYS A 197 19.28 15.33 17.64
N SER A 198 18.57 16.00 16.75
CA SER A 198 17.92 17.29 17.02
C SER A 198 16.84 17.20 18.10
N LEU A 199 16.07 16.10 18.13
CA LEU A 199 15.05 15.86 19.16
C LEU A 199 15.64 15.43 20.51
N MET A 200 16.83 14.83 20.54
CA MET A 200 17.51 14.48 21.80
C MET A 200 18.26 15.66 22.42
N GLU A 201 18.74 16.60 21.61
CA GLU A 201 19.60 17.70 22.07
C GLU A 201 19.00 18.53 23.24
N PRO A 202 17.72 18.93 23.22
CA PRO A 202 17.12 19.67 24.34
C PRO A 202 17.06 18.86 25.65
N LEU A 203 17.01 17.52 25.56
CA LEU A 203 16.87 16.64 26.73
C LEU A 203 18.17 16.51 27.53
N ARG A 204 19.32 16.88 26.97
CA ARG A 204 20.62 16.74 27.64
C ARG A 204 20.70 17.49 28.96
N LYS A 205 19.90 18.56 29.12
CA LYS A 205 19.90 19.37 30.33
C LYS A 205 19.24 18.67 31.51
N ASP A 206 18.11 18.01 31.28
CA ASP A 206 17.25 17.44 32.33
C ASP A 206 17.33 15.89 32.37
N GLY A 207 18.07 15.29 31.43
CA GLY A 207 18.24 13.86 31.26
C GLY A 207 17.25 13.26 30.26
N ILE A 208 17.75 12.39 29.38
CA ILE A 208 16.92 11.69 28.40
C ILE A 208 16.01 10.69 29.12
N ASN A 209 14.72 10.71 28.79
CA ASN A 209 13.71 9.88 29.44
C ASN A 209 12.86 9.09 28.44
N VAL A 210 12.38 7.92 28.89
CA VAL A 210 11.69 6.93 28.06
C VAL A 210 10.35 7.44 27.54
N SER A 211 9.58 8.15 28.37
CA SER A 211 8.28 8.69 27.96
C SER A 211 8.42 9.74 26.86
N TYR A 212 9.46 10.58 26.90
CA TYR A 212 9.74 11.54 25.84
C TYR A 212 10.07 10.84 24.52
N ILE A 213 10.92 9.79 24.53
CA ILE A 213 11.24 9.03 23.31
C ILE A 213 9.96 8.40 22.73
N LEU A 214 9.16 7.74 23.57
CA LEU A 214 7.92 7.10 23.14
C LEU A 214 6.91 8.09 22.58
N ARG A 215 6.71 9.24 23.24
CA ARG A 215 5.71 10.23 22.81
C ARG A 215 6.19 11.08 21.64
N ASN A 216 7.43 11.58 21.68
CA ASN A 216 7.90 12.63 20.76
C ASN A 216 8.80 12.12 19.63
N MET A 217 9.52 11.01 19.83
CA MET A 217 10.47 10.51 18.83
C MET A 217 9.89 9.35 18.02
N CYS A 218 9.27 8.36 18.67
CA CYS A 218 8.63 7.25 17.98
C CYS A 218 7.51 7.70 17.02
N ARG A 219 6.93 8.88 17.30
CA ARG A 219 5.77 9.47 16.62
C ARG A 219 6.11 10.77 15.90
N ASP A 220 7.39 10.99 15.61
CA ASP A 220 7.90 12.21 14.99
C ASP A 220 7.09 12.63 13.74
N LEU A 221 6.60 13.87 13.77
CA LEU A 221 5.87 14.54 12.69
C LEU A 221 6.54 15.89 12.36
N SER A 222 7.86 15.86 12.15
CA SER A 222 8.64 17.02 11.76
C SER A 222 8.59 17.34 10.27
N GLY A 223 8.77 18.62 9.95
CA GLY A 223 8.92 19.10 8.58
C GLY A 223 10.31 18.79 8.01
N PRO A 224 10.54 19.08 6.72
CA PRO A 224 11.84 18.88 6.07
C PRO A 224 13.00 19.69 6.67
N ASP A 225 12.69 20.76 7.42
CA ASP A 225 13.68 21.57 8.15
C ASP A 225 14.06 20.98 9.52
N GLY A 226 13.55 19.78 9.80
CA GLY A 226 13.74 19.04 11.04
C GLY A 226 12.96 19.57 12.24
N LYS A 227 12.07 20.54 12.03
CA LYS A 227 11.26 21.12 13.11
C LYS A 227 9.90 20.43 13.18
N PRO A 228 9.47 20.00 14.37
CA PRO A 228 8.11 19.49 14.59
C PRO A 228 7.05 20.49 14.14
N TYR A 229 6.04 20.04 13.37
CA TYR A 229 4.94 20.92 12.98
C TYR A 229 4.13 21.34 14.22
N PRO A 230 3.66 22.61 14.31
CA PRO A 230 2.78 23.02 15.40
C PRO A 230 1.52 22.16 15.48
N GLY A 231 1.04 21.88 16.69
CA GLY A 231 -0.13 21.04 16.95
C GLY A 231 0.11 19.54 16.81
N THR A 232 1.31 19.09 16.44
CA THR A 232 1.67 17.67 16.46
C THR A 232 2.15 17.22 17.83
N VAL A 233 2.25 15.90 18.03
CA VAL A 233 2.69 15.28 19.28
C VAL A 233 4.05 15.79 19.79
N ASN A 234 4.97 16.12 18.89
CA ASN A 234 6.32 16.60 19.20
C ASN A 234 6.50 18.09 18.93
N GLY A 235 5.44 18.81 18.55
CA GLY A 235 5.46 20.23 18.25
C GLY A 235 4.91 21.12 19.35
N LEU A 236 5.16 22.42 19.20
CA LEU A 236 4.51 23.43 20.04
C LEU A 236 3.00 23.46 19.77
N ALA A 237 2.22 23.99 20.71
CA ALA A 237 0.80 24.22 20.50
C ALA A 237 0.56 25.07 19.23
N GLY A 238 -0.40 24.66 18.41
CA GLY A 238 -0.70 25.34 17.16
C GLY A 238 -1.64 24.54 16.27
N VAL A 239 -1.77 24.99 15.01
CA VAL A 239 -2.63 24.35 14.01
C VAL A 239 -1.83 23.32 13.23
N ILE A 240 -2.28 22.07 13.29
CA ILE A 240 -1.67 20.96 12.55
C ILE A 240 -1.94 21.11 11.04
N PRO A 241 -0.94 20.95 10.15
CA PRO A 241 -1.15 20.94 8.70
C PRO A 241 -2.09 19.80 8.30
N SER A 242 -2.96 20.02 7.30
CA SER A 242 -3.95 19.01 6.85
C SER A 242 -3.32 17.69 6.37
N VAL A 243 -2.11 17.75 5.84
CA VAL A 243 -1.29 16.60 5.44
C VAL A 243 0.15 16.85 5.87
N ILE A 244 0.78 15.83 6.46
CA ILE A 244 2.20 15.82 6.79
C ILE A 244 2.88 14.72 5.97
N LEU A 245 3.87 15.08 5.15
CA LEU A 245 4.73 14.11 4.46
C LEU A 245 5.68 13.49 5.48
N THR A 246 5.91 12.19 5.36
CA THR A 246 6.67 11.43 6.37
C THR A 246 7.93 10.78 5.79
N ASP A 247 8.37 11.22 4.61
CA ASP A 247 9.56 10.64 3.97
C ASP A 247 10.84 10.92 4.74
N ASN A 248 10.87 12.05 5.45
CA ASN A 248 12.04 12.56 6.16
C ASN A 248 11.89 12.42 7.69
N THR A 249 10.71 12.00 8.17
CA THR A 249 10.45 11.80 9.60
C THR A 249 11.00 10.47 10.09
N ILE A 250 11.19 10.36 11.40
CA ILE A 250 11.51 9.08 12.04
C ILE A 250 10.31 8.11 11.97
N SER A 251 9.08 8.64 12.10
CA SER A 251 7.84 7.86 12.04
C SER A 251 7.19 7.97 10.67
N ARG A 252 7.56 7.08 9.76
CA ARG A 252 7.12 7.08 8.35
C ARG A 252 5.78 6.36 8.15
N THR A 253 5.18 6.50 6.96
CA THR A 253 4.06 5.63 6.54
C THR A 253 4.44 4.14 6.47
N THR A 254 5.74 3.85 6.44
CA THR A 254 6.31 2.48 6.47
C THR A 254 6.63 1.98 7.87
N THR A 255 6.43 2.77 8.92
CA THR A 255 6.71 2.33 10.29
C THR A 255 5.64 1.31 10.69
N VAL A 256 6.07 0.16 11.19
CA VAL A 256 5.17 -0.98 11.52
C VAL A 256 5.24 -1.39 12.98
N SER A 257 6.28 -0.95 13.69
CA SER A 257 6.43 -1.09 15.14
C SER A 257 7.54 -0.18 15.64
N ALA A 258 7.55 0.06 16.95
CA ALA A 258 8.67 0.66 17.65
C ALA A 258 8.85 -0.01 19.02
N ALA A 259 10.06 0.05 19.57
CA ALA A 259 10.27 -0.27 20.98
C ALA A 259 11.29 0.65 21.63
N VAL A 260 11.08 0.91 22.91
CA VAL A 260 12.03 1.59 23.79
C VAL A 260 12.30 0.67 24.98
N PHE A 261 13.55 0.26 25.16
CA PHE A 261 13.99 -0.56 26.27
C PHE A 261 14.51 0.36 27.35
N HIS A 262 13.89 0.26 28.52
CA HIS A 262 14.38 0.88 29.74
C HIS A 262 15.22 -0.19 30.47
N GLY A 263 16.54 -0.05 30.39
CA GLY A 263 17.49 -0.93 31.07
C GLY A 263 17.41 -0.80 32.59
N VAL A 264 18.37 -1.41 33.28
CA VAL A 264 18.52 -1.32 34.74
C VAL A 264 19.89 -0.75 35.09
N ARG A 265 20.06 -0.28 36.33
CA ARG A 265 21.39 0.11 36.82
C ARG A 265 22.20 -1.13 37.15
N GLU A 266 23.52 -0.99 37.13
CA GLU A 266 24.40 -2.04 37.64
C GLU A 266 24.02 -2.38 39.10
N GLY A 267 23.79 -3.68 39.35
CA GLY A 267 23.37 -4.20 40.65
C GLY A 267 21.85 -4.33 40.84
N GLU A 268 21.02 -3.78 39.95
CA GLU A 268 19.57 -4.03 39.94
C GLU A 268 19.25 -5.38 39.27
N ASP A 269 18.11 -5.97 39.62
CA ASP A 269 17.68 -7.24 39.04
C ASP A 269 17.35 -7.07 37.53
N PRO A 270 18.04 -7.78 36.62
CA PRO A 270 17.86 -7.60 35.18
C PRO A 270 16.43 -7.86 34.68
N ILE A 271 15.64 -8.64 35.41
CA ILE A 271 14.24 -8.92 35.07
C ILE A 271 13.36 -7.67 35.06
N ASN A 272 13.80 -6.59 35.72
CA ASN A 272 13.10 -5.31 35.77
C ASN A 272 13.28 -4.47 34.49
N THR A 273 14.13 -4.93 33.55
CA THR A 273 14.27 -4.31 32.23
C THR A 273 12.91 -4.28 31.54
N THR A 274 12.44 -3.07 31.22
CA THR A 274 11.09 -2.86 30.66
C THR A 274 11.19 -2.60 29.17
N MET A 275 10.57 -3.46 28.36
CA MET A 275 10.43 -3.27 26.92
C MET A 275 9.08 -2.62 26.62
N TRP A 276 9.09 -1.31 26.33
CA TRP A 276 7.91 -0.60 25.88
C TRP A 276 7.69 -0.87 24.39
N THR A 277 6.61 -1.57 24.06
CA THR A 277 6.34 -2.03 22.70
C THR A 277 5.17 -1.28 22.08
N LEU A 278 5.35 -0.78 20.86
CA LEU A 278 4.31 -0.22 20.00
C LEU A 278 4.16 -1.15 18.80
N LEU A 279 3.07 -1.91 18.72
CA LEU A 279 2.73 -2.70 17.53
C LEU A 279 1.87 -1.88 16.58
N GLY A 280 2.20 -1.88 15.29
CA GLY A 280 1.66 -0.94 14.32
C GLY A 280 2.46 0.37 14.27
N ASP A 281 2.01 1.29 13.41
CA ASP A 281 2.62 2.61 13.32
C ASP A 281 2.38 3.40 14.64
N PRO A 282 3.44 3.87 15.33
CA PRO A 282 3.32 4.54 16.63
C PRO A 282 2.38 5.74 16.65
N LYS A 283 2.16 6.43 15.52
CA LYS A 283 1.23 7.56 15.44
C LYS A 283 -0.22 7.17 15.73
N PHE A 284 -0.54 5.89 15.55
CA PHE A 284 -1.87 5.31 15.67
C PHE A 284 -1.91 4.15 16.66
N SER A 285 -0.91 4.05 17.54
CA SER A 285 -0.74 2.96 18.49
C SER A 285 -0.34 3.48 19.86
N ILE A 286 -0.40 2.60 20.86
CA ILE A 286 -0.16 2.88 22.27
C ILE A 286 0.98 1.99 22.80
N ALA A 287 1.83 2.56 23.66
CA ALA A 287 2.96 1.85 24.22
C ALA A 287 2.50 0.87 25.32
N VAL A 288 2.86 -0.40 25.18
CA VAL A 288 2.56 -1.44 26.16
C VAL A 288 3.84 -1.92 26.84
N PRO A 289 3.91 -1.89 28.18
CA PRO A 289 5.08 -2.35 28.93
C PRO A 289 5.12 -3.88 28.95
N CYS A 290 6.28 -4.43 28.60
CA CYS A 290 6.48 -5.87 28.50
C CYS A 290 7.77 -6.28 29.23
N TRP A 291 7.70 -7.39 29.97
CA TRP A 291 8.84 -7.96 30.70
C TRP A 291 9.06 -9.41 30.29
N VAL A 292 10.32 -9.85 30.30
CA VAL A 292 10.69 -11.24 30.00
C VAL A 292 10.26 -12.21 31.12
N ASN A 293 10.14 -11.73 32.36
CA ASN A 293 9.72 -12.53 33.50
C ASN A 293 8.19 -12.54 33.70
N VAL A 294 7.45 -12.82 32.63
CA VAL A 294 5.99 -13.10 32.66
C VAL A 294 5.74 -14.58 32.37
N ASN A 295 4.62 -15.17 32.77
CA ASN A 295 4.28 -16.55 32.37
C ASN A 295 3.96 -16.63 30.87
N GLU A 296 3.24 -15.63 30.38
CA GLU A 296 2.83 -15.49 28.99
C GLU A 296 2.68 -14.01 28.61
N VAL A 297 2.67 -13.76 27.30
CA VAL A 297 2.32 -12.47 26.71
C VAL A 297 0.80 -12.43 26.48
N ASP A 298 0.18 -11.29 26.74
CA ASP A 298 -1.25 -11.10 26.51
C ASP A 298 -1.63 -11.29 25.03
N GLY A 299 -2.79 -11.90 24.78
CA GLY A 299 -3.26 -12.22 23.42
C GLY A 299 -3.42 -11.00 22.52
N SER A 300 -3.64 -9.81 23.07
CA SER A 300 -3.70 -8.55 22.30
C SER A 300 -2.38 -8.22 21.58
N LEU A 301 -1.26 -8.77 22.04
CA LEU A 301 0.08 -8.56 21.48
C LEU A 301 0.63 -9.78 20.72
N MET A 302 -0.11 -10.89 20.66
CA MET A 302 0.38 -12.15 20.10
C MET A 302 -0.68 -12.89 19.27
N ASP A 303 -0.49 -12.95 17.96
CA ASP A 303 -1.17 -13.88 17.04
C ASP A 303 -0.25 -14.11 15.81
N PRO A 304 -0.03 -15.36 15.37
CA PRO A 304 0.79 -15.65 14.18
C PRO A 304 0.23 -15.05 12.87
N ARG A 305 -0.98 -14.50 12.87
CA ARG A 305 -1.60 -13.77 11.74
C ARG A 305 -1.48 -12.25 11.88
N GLY A 306 -1.04 -11.75 13.04
CA GLY A 306 -0.95 -10.33 13.36
C GLY A 306 -1.65 -10.03 14.69
N ALA A 307 -0.92 -9.45 15.64
CA ALA A 307 -1.45 -9.14 16.97
C ALA A 307 -2.60 -8.11 16.90
N GLU A 308 -3.70 -8.38 17.62
CA GLU A 308 -4.94 -7.61 17.52
C GLU A 308 -4.73 -6.10 17.71
N LEU A 309 -3.93 -5.69 18.69
CA LEU A 309 -3.60 -4.28 18.94
C LEU A 309 -2.91 -3.64 17.72
N GLY A 310 -1.97 -4.36 17.10
CA GLY A 310 -1.27 -3.92 15.90
C GLY A 310 -2.18 -3.86 14.67
N GLU A 311 -3.13 -4.77 14.54
CA GLU A 311 -4.11 -4.77 13.44
C GLU A 311 -5.08 -3.59 13.52
N ILE A 312 -5.46 -3.16 14.74
CA ILE A 312 -6.20 -1.91 14.93
C ILE A 312 -5.36 -0.73 14.46
N ALA A 313 -4.12 -0.61 14.91
CA ALA A 313 -3.22 0.48 14.50
C ALA A 313 -3.00 0.52 12.97
N ILE A 314 -2.90 -0.65 12.32
CA ILE A 314 -2.83 -0.75 10.85
C ILE A 314 -4.11 -0.19 10.22
N THR A 315 -5.28 -0.50 10.75
CA THR A 315 -6.57 0.00 10.25
C THR A 315 -6.68 1.51 10.39
N LEU A 316 -6.33 2.06 11.56
CA LEU A 316 -6.28 3.51 11.81
C LEU A 316 -5.32 4.21 10.83
N ARG A 317 -4.12 3.64 10.64
CA ARG A 317 -3.14 4.16 9.67
C ARG A 317 -3.71 4.20 8.26
N GLU A 318 -4.28 3.10 7.76
CA GLU A 318 -4.77 3.02 6.37
C GLU A 318 -5.84 4.09 6.08
N TRP A 319 -6.68 4.41 7.06
CA TRP A 319 -7.64 5.51 6.94
C TRP A 319 -6.99 6.89 6.92
N CYS A 320 -5.84 7.05 7.55
CA CYS A 320 -5.16 8.35 7.65
C CYS A 320 -4.09 8.58 6.58
N LEU A 321 -3.81 7.65 5.66
CA LEU A 321 -2.84 7.91 4.58
C LEU A 321 -3.38 8.91 3.54
N ASN A 322 -2.49 9.71 2.94
CA ASN A 322 -2.81 10.49 1.73
C ASN A 322 -2.88 9.58 0.49
N GLN A 323 -3.33 10.15 -0.63
CA GLN A 323 -3.54 9.41 -1.89
C GLN A 323 -2.25 8.76 -2.40
N GLU A 324 -1.11 9.44 -2.29
CA GLU A 324 0.21 8.98 -2.70
C GLU A 324 0.85 8.02 -1.68
N ARG A 325 0.25 7.87 -0.49
CA ARG A 325 0.70 7.01 0.61
C ARG A 325 2.11 7.32 1.14
N ASN A 326 2.61 8.54 0.91
CA ASN A 326 3.87 9.06 1.44
C ASN A 326 3.68 10.06 2.60
N GLY A 327 2.44 10.35 2.96
CA GLY A 327 2.07 11.24 4.06
C GLY A 327 0.81 10.80 4.80
N VAL A 328 0.53 11.51 5.87
CA VAL A 328 -0.61 11.30 6.76
C VAL A 328 -1.53 12.51 6.70
N ARG A 329 -2.81 12.27 6.43
CA ARG A 329 -3.92 13.20 6.65
C ARG A 329 -4.16 13.33 8.14
N THR A 330 -4.11 14.55 8.66
CA THR A 330 -4.02 14.80 10.09
C THR A 330 -5.36 15.02 10.78
N GLU A 331 -6.46 15.05 10.02
CA GLU A 331 -7.82 15.32 10.50
C GLU A 331 -8.21 14.48 11.73
N TYR A 332 -7.87 13.19 11.73
CA TYR A 332 -8.22 12.26 12.80
C TYR A 332 -7.15 12.14 13.89
N LEU A 333 -5.93 12.63 13.66
CA LEU A 333 -4.83 12.46 14.61
C LEU A 333 -5.13 13.04 16.00
N PRO A 334 -5.65 14.28 16.15
CA PRO A 334 -6.00 14.80 17.46
C PRO A 334 -7.03 13.96 18.23
N GLY A 335 -7.99 13.33 17.54
CA GLY A 335 -8.98 12.44 18.16
C GLY A 335 -8.31 11.19 18.73
N ILE A 336 -7.56 10.48 17.88
CA ILE A 336 -6.75 9.30 18.26
C ILE A 336 -5.89 9.61 19.47
N TRP A 337 -5.24 10.77 19.44
CA TRP A 337 -4.33 11.20 20.49
C TRP A 337 -5.03 11.51 21.81
N ASN A 338 -6.18 12.19 21.78
CA ASN A 338 -6.97 12.48 22.97
C ASN A 338 -7.47 11.20 23.67
N ASP A 339 -7.69 10.13 22.90
CA ASP A 339 -8.10 8.84 23.42
C ASP A 339 -6.93 8.01 23.95
N LEU A 340 -5.81 7.96 23.23
CA LEU A 340 -4.69 7.08 23.56
C LEU A 340 -3.76 7.68 24.61
N TRP A 341 -3.49 8.98 24.58
CA TRP A 341 -2.46 9.60 25.42
C TRP A 341 -2.75 9.58 26.92
N PRO A 342 -3.96 9.92 27.40
CA PRO A 342 -4.25 9.84 28.83
C PRO A 342 -4.12 8.41 29.37
N VAL A 343 -4.48 7.42 28.54
CA VAL A 343 -4.33 6.01 28.88
C VAL A 343 -2.86 5.60 28.92
N GLU A 344 -2.06 6.04 27.95
CA GLU A 344 -0.62 5.80 27.94
C GLU A 344 0.06 6.44 29.17
N ASP A 345 -0.33 7.66 29.56
CA ASP A 345 0.17 8.35 30.75
C ASP A 345 -0.22 7.60 32.05
N GLN A 346 -1.44 7.05 32.11
CA GLN A 346 -1.88 6.17 33.19
C GLN A 346 -1.01 4.90 33.26
N ILE A 347 -0.77 4.25 32.11
CA ILE A 347 0.09 3.06 32.03
C ILE A 347 1.49 3.40 32.56
N PHE A 348 2.10 4.52 32.13
CA PHE A 348 3.40 4.97 32.65
C PHE A 348 3.41 5.17 34.16
N SER A 349 2.39 5.84 34.71
CA SER A 349 2.25 6.07 36.15
C SER A 349 2.22 4.75 36.91
N GLU A 350 1.41 3.78 36.47
CA GLU A 350 1.28 2.48 37.15
C GLU A 350 2.57 1.64 37.03
N VAL A 351 3.21 1.65 35.87
CA VAL A 351 4.51 0.98 35.69
C VAL A 351 5.57 1.59 36.59
N SER A 352 5.70 2.91 36.64
CA SER A 352 6.72 3.58 37.45
C SER A 352 6.59 3.16 38.92
N LYS A 353 5.36 3.21 39.47
CA LYS A 353 5.09 2.81 40.86
C LYS A 353 5.47 1.35 41.12
N LYS A 354 5.10 0.44 40.21
CA LYS A 354 5.34 -1.00 40.39
C LYS A 354 6.80 -1.39 40.22
N VAL A 355 7.47 -0.84 39.21
CA VAL A 355 8.90 -1.08 38.98
C VAL A 355 9.74 -0.50 40.11
N ASP A 356 9.36 0.65 40.70
CA ASP A 356 10.05 1.19 41.89
C ASP A 356 9.97 0.24 43.09
N VAL A 357 8.84 -0.42 43.30
CA VAL A 357 8.72 -1.50 44.31
C VAL A 357 9.63 -2.66 43.93
N TRP A 358 9.62 -3.10 42.67
CA TRP A 358 10.41 -4.26 42.21
C TRP A 358 11.92 -4.07 42.26
N ARG A 359 12.38 -2.82 42.32
CA ARG A 359 13.80 -2.48 42.54
C ARG A 359 14.26 -2.74 43.97
N VAL A 360 13.34 -2.72 44.94
CA VAL A 360 13.62 -3.00 46.36
C VAL A 360 13.25 -4.44 46.72
N GLU A 361 12.10 -4.91 46.24
CA GLU A 361 11.54 -6.22 46.52
C GLU A 361 11.34 -6.98 45.20
N LYS A 362 12.09 -8.05 44.98
CA LYS A 362 12.06 -8.79 43.70
C LYS A 362 10.63 -9.16 43.29
N GLY A 363 10.16 -8.57 42.18
CA GLY A 363 8.84 -8.85 41.62
C GLY A 363 8.72 -10.32 41.19
N SER A 364 7.66 -10.99 41.63
CA SER A 364 7.39 -12.35 41.20
C SER A 364 6.89 -12.39 39.75
N ARG A 365 7.09 -13.55 39.10
CA ARG A 365 6.61 -13.76 37.73
C ARG A 365 5.10 -13.60 37.61
N ASP A 366 4.35 -14.04 38.61
CA ASP A 366 2.88 -13.94 38.61
C ASP A 366 2.42 -12.49 38.73
N GLU A 367 3.08 -11.68 39.57
CA GLU A 367 2.79 -10.24 39.68
C GLU A 367 3.11 -9.50 38.39
N MET A 368 4.26 -9.76 37.77
CA MET A 368 4.63 -9.18 36.48
C MET A 368 3.65 -9.59 35.37
N THR A 369 3.19 -10.85 35.38
CA THR A 369 2.17 -11.35 34.43
C THR A 369 0.84 -10.64 34.63
N ALA A 370 0.40 -10.49 35.88
CA ALA A 370 -0.85 -9.82 36.20
C ALA A 370 -0.82 -8.36 35.75
N LEU A 371 0.25 -7.63 36.05
CA LEU A 371 0.42 -6.24 35.61
C LEU A 371 0.47 -6.13 34.07
N HIS A 372 1.21 -7.02 33.41
CA HIS A 372 1.27 -7.03 31.94
C HIS A 372 -0.12 -7.23 31.30
N ARG A 373 -0.91 -8.19 31.77
CA ARG A 373 -2.27 -8.43 31.27
C ARG A 373 -3.20 -7.24 31.56
N GLU A 374 -3.12 -6.67 32.76
CA GLU A 374 -3.93 -5.51 33.15
C GLU A 374 -3.67 -4.32 32.23
N LEU A 375 -2.40 -3.96 32.04
CA LEU A 375 -2.01 -2.80 31.22
C LEU A 375 -2.21 -3.05 29.72
N SER A 376 -2.01 -4.29 29.25
CA SER A 376 -2.33 -4.67 27.87
C SER A 376 -3.83 -4.56 27.58
N LYS A 377 -4.68 -4.99 28.53
CA LYS A 377 -6.13 -4.83 28.42
C LYS A 377 -6.55 -3.35 28.43
N LEU A 378 -5.92 -2.54 29.27
CA LEU A 378 -6.17 -1.09 29.31
C LEU A 378 -5.82 -0.44 27.97
N ALA A 379 -4.64 -0.75 27.42
CA ALA A 379 -4.22 -0.31 26.09
C ALA A 379 -5.17 -0.78 24.98
N MET A 380 -5.56 -2.05 25.01
CA MET A 380 -6.43 -2.64 24.00
C MET A 380 -7.83 -2.00 24.01
N ASN A 381 -8.39 -1.72 25.19
CA ASN A 381 -9.68 -1.02 25.31
C ASN A 381 -9.63 0.37 24.69
N ALA A 382 -8.53 1.12 24.88
CA ALA A 382 -8.35 2.44 24.27
C ALA A 382 -8.27 2.34 22.73
N MET A 383 -7.53 1.36 22.22
CA MET A 383 -7.44 1.09 20.78
C MET A 383 -8.81 0.69 20.18
N GLN A 384 -9.59 -0.15 20.87
CA GLN A 384 -10.93 -0.55 20.43
C GLN A 384 -11.91 0.63 20.44
N LYS A 385 -11.83 1.49 21.46
CA LYS A 385 -12.62 2.73 21.55
C LYS A 385 -12.36 3.59 20.30
N GLU A 386 -11.10 3.89 20.02
CA GLU A 386 -10.72 4.71 18.86
C GLU A 386 -11.14 4.06 17.54
N LEU A 387 -11.01 2.74 17.38
CA LEU A 387 -11.49 2.05 16.18
C LEU A 387 -13.00 2.24 15.95
N ILE A 388 -13.79 2.17 17.02
CA ILE A 388 -15.25 2.35 16.96
C ILE A 388 -15.57 3.81 16.60
N GLU A 389 -14.91 4.77 17.22
CA GLU A 389 -15.11 6.21 16.95
C GLU A 389 -14.69 6.57 15.53
N MET A 390 -13.53 6.12 15.06
CA MET A 390 -13.10 6.33 13.68
C MET A 390 -14.06 5.69 12.67
N LYS A 391 -14.60 4.50 12.97
CA LYS A 391 -15.63 3.87 12.14
C LYS A 391 -16.91 4.72 12.11
N GLN A 392 -17.35 5.27 13.25
CA GLN A 392 -18.51 6.15 13.30
C GLN A 392 -18.27 7.44 12.51
N ASN A 393 -17.10 8.05 12.64
CA ASN A 393 -16.69 9.23 11.88
C ASN A 393 -16.68 8.93 10.36
N ALA A 394 -16.13 7.78 9.96
CA ALA A 394 -16.13 7.34 8.57
C ALA A 394 -17.53 7.11 8.01
N LEU A 395 -18.45 6.55 8.80
CA LEU A 395 -19.86 6.35 8.42
C LEU A 395 -20.66 7.65 8.40
N ALA A 396 -20.23 8.66 9.17
CA ALA A 396 -20.83 9.99 9.20
C ALA A 396 -20.33 10.89 8.06
N LEU A 397 -19.26 10.51 7.35
CA LEU A 397 -18.81 11.24 6.18
C LEU A 397 -19.96 11.37 5.19
N PRO A 398 -20.23 12.58 4.68
CA PRO A 398 -21.31 12.79 3.72
C PRO A 398 -21.05 11.89 2.52
N THR A 399 -22.04 11.05 2.20
CA THR A 399 -22.01 10.21 1.00
C THR A 399 -21.59 11.09 -0.17
N PRO A 400 -20.56 10.72 -0.95
CA PRO A 400 -20.20 11.46 -2.14
C PRO A 400 -21.47 11.68 -2.94
N ARG A 401 -21.71 12.92 -3.35
CA ARG A 401 -22.84 13.18 -4.26
C ARG A 401 -22.75 12.18 -5.38
N ALA A 402 -23.86 11.48 -5.63
CA ALA A 402 -23.95 10.57 -6.76
C ALA A 402 -23.35 11.29 -7.98
N PRO A 403 -22.37 10.71 -8.67
CA PRO A 403 -21.67 11.39 -9.74
C PRO A 403 -22.71 11.96 -10.69
N THR A 404 -22.64 13.27 -10.92
CA THR A 404 -23.43 13.91 -11.96
C THR A 404 -22.84 13.44 -13.28
N PHE A 405 -23.42 12.39 -13.83
CA PHE A 405 -23.03 11.88 -15.13
C PHE A 405 -23.27 12.99 -16.14
N LYS A 406 -22.20 13.42 -16.81
CA LYS A 406 -22.35 14.12 -18.08
C LYS A 406 -23.16 13.18 -18.98
N VAL A 407 -24.28 13.68 -19.51
CA VAL A 407 -25.17 12.88 -20.38
C VAL A 407 -24.32 12.17 -21.43
N SER A 408 -24.35 10.84 -21.42
CA SER A 408 -23.60 10.03 -22.38
C SER A 408 -24.38 9.98 -23.69
N ARG A 409 -23.77 10.42 -24.78
CA ARG A 409 -24.38 10.33 -26.12
C ARG A 409 -24.22 8.90 -26.61
N VAL A 410 -25.32 8.20 -26.83
CA VAL A 410 -25.30 6.78 -27.20
C VAL A 410 -25.94 6.58 -28.57
N ALA A 411 -25.16 6.07 -29.52
CA ALA A 411 -25.69 5.61 -30.79
C ALA A 411 -26.37 4.25 -30.59
N VAL A 412 -27.60 4.10 -31.06
CA VAL A 412 -28.33 2.82 -31.09
C VAL A 412 -28.46 2.40 -32.54
N TYR A 413 -27.81 1.30 -32.93
CA TYR A 413 -27.83 0.83 -34.30
C TYR A 413 -29.25 0.41 -34.72
N ASP A 414 -29.71 0.93 -35.86
CA ASP A 414 -31.01 0.57 -36.42
C ASP A 414 -30.99 0.55 -37.95
N HIS A 415 -31.18 -0.64 -38.53
CA HIS A 415 -31.30 -0.83 -39.98
C HIS A 415 -32.75 -1.08 -40.43
N SER A 416 -33.71 -0.90 -39.52
CA SER A 416 -35.14 -1.21 -39.70
C SER A 416 -36.00 0.06 -39.89
N ASN A 417 -35.36 1.22 -39.98
CA ASN A 417 -36.01 2.53 -40.09
C ASN A 417 -37.08 2.76 -39.01
N GLY A 418 -36.78 2.43 -37.75
CA GLY A 418 -37.70 2.69 -36.64
C GLY A 418 -38.53 1.48 -36.21
N SER A 419 -38.65 0.44 -37.03
CA SER A 419 -39.64 -0.64 -36.82
C SER A 419 -39.22 -1.71 -35.80
N ALA A 420 -37.92 -1.96 -35.61
CA ALA A 420 -37.39 -2.99 -34.72
C ALA A 420 -37.64 -2.72 -33.23
N ASN A 421 -37.97 -3.78 -32.49
CA ASN A 421 -38.26 -3.71 -31.05
C ASN A 421 -37.02 -3.52 -30.18
N GLY A 422 -35.84 -4.01 -30.59
CA GLY A 422 -34.61 -3.88 -29.80
C GLY A 422 -34.26 -2.40 -29.51
N PRO A 423 -34.06 -1.56 -30.55
CA PRO A 423 -33.88 -0.12 -30.36
C PRO A 423 -35.02 0.56 -29.60
N LYS A 424 -36.28 0.16 -29.82
CA LYS A 424 -37.43 0.72 -29.08
C LYS A 424 -37.31 0.44 -27.59
N ASN A 425 -37.02 -0.80 -27.20
CA ASN A 425 -36.91 -1.18 -25.80
C ASN A 425 -35.72 -0.49 -25.11
N LEU A 426 -34.57 -0.41 -25.79
CA LEU A 426 -33.39 0.29 -25.27
C LEU A 426 -33.70 1.77 -24.97
N MET A 427 -34.40 2.45 -25.88
CA MET A 427 -34.75 3.86 -25.71
C MET A 427 -35.83 4.12 -24.63
N GLN A 428 -36.52 3.08 -24.12
CA GLN A 428 -37.47 3.24 -23.02
C GLN A 428 -36.77 3.47 -21.67
N PHE A 429 -35.55 2.96 -21.48
CA PHE A 429 -34.82 3.10 -20.22
C PHE A 429 -33.47 3.82 -20.36
N LEU A 430 -32.90 3.92 -21.57
CA LEU A 430 -31.75 4.80 -21.84
C LEU A 430 -32.25 6.21 -22.18
N THR A 431 -32.76 6.90 -21.17
CA THR A 431 -33.38 8.23 -21.28
C THR A 431 -32.46 9.31 -20.71
N ALA A 432 -32.77 10.58 -21.02
CA ALA A 432 -32.05 11.73 -20.46
C ALA A 432 -32.09 11.75 -18.93
N GLU A 433 -33.23 11.35 -18.34
CA GLU A 433 -33.40 11.20 -16.88
C GLU A 433 -32.41 10.18 -16.28
N ASN A 434 -32.08 9.13 -17.03
CA ASN A 434 -31.11 8.11 -16.63
C ASN A 434 -29.66 8.45 -17.04
N GLY A 435 -29.44 9.64 -17.61
CA GLY A 435 -28.12 10.16 -18.00
C GLY A 435 -27.68 9.80 -19.42
N PHE A 436 -28.61 9.46 -20.32
CA PHE A 436 -28.32 9.06 -21.70
C PHE A 436 -29.03 9.95 -22.73
N ASP A 437 -28.31 10.37 -23.75
CA ASP A 437 -28.87 10.95 -24.98
C ASP A 437 -28.74 9.91 -26.10
N CYS A 438 -29.81 9.15 -26.32
CA CYS A 438 -29.82 8.06 -27.29
C CYS A 438 -30.34 8.53 -28.65
N GLN A 439 -29.55 8.29 -29.70
CA GLN A 439 -29.99 8.53 -31.08
C GLN A 439 -29.85 7.26 -31.91
N ARG A 440 -30.83 7.01 -32.78
CA ARG A 440 -30.73 5.93 -33.76
C ARG A 440 -29.73 6.31 -34.84
N VAL A 441 -28.90 5.33 -35.21
CA VAL A 441 -27.92 5.49 -36.28
C VAL A 441 -28.06 4.32 -37.24
N SER A 442 -28.22 4.63 -38.53
CA SER A 442 -28.32 3.66 -39.60
C SER A 442 -26.94 3.14 -40.04
N PRO A 443 -26.87 1.99 -40.73
CA PRO A 443 -25.61 1.49 -41.26
C PRO A 443 -24.93 2.47 -42.25
N ALA A 444 -25.71 3.23 -43.02
CA ALA A 444 -25.20 4.22 -43.96
C ALA A 444 -24.50 5.36 -43.21
N GLU A 445 -25.10 5.86 -42.14
CA GLU A 445 -24.53 6.92 -41.32
C GLU A 445 -23.28 6.46 -40.56
N ILE A 446 -23.22 5.19 -40.16
CA ILE A 446 -21.98 4.62 -39.59
C ILE A 446 -20.86 4.63 -40.63
N ARG A 447 -21.14 4.23 -41.89
CA ARG A 447 -20.16 4.32 -43.00
C ARG A 447 -19.73 5.75 -43.31
N GLU A 448 -20.51 6.75 -42.93
CA GLU A 448 -20.20 8.17 -43.08
C GLU A 448 -19.47 8.76 -41.85
N GLY A 449 -19.15 7.93 -40.86
CA GLY A 449 -18.37 8.31 -39.68
C GLY A 449 -19.20 9.00 -38.59
N ARG A 450 -20.54 8.84 -38.59
CA ARG A 450 -21.44 9.49 -37.61
C ARG A 450 -21.16 9.07 -36.15
N LEU A 451 -20.48 7.93 -35.93
CA LEU A 451 -20.10 7.46 -34.59
C LEU A 451 -19.18 8.43 -33.83
N ARG A 452 -18.46 9.32 -34.53
CA ARG A 452 -17.63 10.36 -33.91
C ARG A 452 -18.40 11.32 -33.00
N ASP A 453 -19.73 11.37 -33.10
CA ASP A 453 -20.57 12.23 -32.27
C ASP A 453 -21.08 11.54 -30.99
N PHE A 454 -20.71 10.27 -30.76
CA PHE A 454 -21.24 9.45 -29.66
C PHE A 454 -20.17 8.88 -28.74
N ASP A 455 -20.47 8.72 -27.48
CA ASP A 455 -19.55 8.15 -26.48
C ASP A 455 -19.60 6.61 -26.50
N ALA A 456 -20.72 6.02 -26.94
CA ALA A 456 -20.85 4.59 -27.16
C ALA A 456 -21.81 4.22 -28.30
N LEU A 457 -21.66 2.99 -28.81
CA LEU A 457 -22.55 2.34 -29.77
C LEU A 457 -23.17 1.09 -29.14
N VAL A 458 -24.49 1.00 -29.18
CA VAL A 458 -25.25 -0.21 -28.82
C VAL A 458 -25.68 -0.93 -30.10
N MET A 459 -25.21 -2.17 -30.26
CA MET A 459 -25.61 -3.11 -31.30
C MET A 459 -26.68 -4.08 -30.73
N PRO A 460 -27.97 -3.90 -31.09
CA PRO A 460 -29.07 -4.69 -30.53
C PRO A 460 -29.09 -6.13 -31.06
N GLY A 461 -30.01 -6.93 -30.53
CA GLY A 461 -30.34 -8.26 -31.08
C GLY A 461 -30.86 -8.23 -32.53
N GLY A 462 -30.92 -9.40 -33.17
CA GLY A 462 -31.27 -9.53 -34.59
C GLY A 462 -30.44 -10.62 -35.26
N SER A 463 -29.88 -10.34 -36.43
CA SER A 463 -28.93 -11.23 -37.13
C SER A 463 -27.57 -10.57 -37.26
N GLY A 464 -26.54 -11.13 -36.60
CA GLY A 464 -25.18 -10.58 -36.61
C GLY A 464 -24.58 -10.52 -38.01
N SER A 465 -24.80 -11.56 -38.84
CA SER A 465 -24.36 -11.57 -40.23
C SER A 465 -25.10 -10.54 -41.10
N LEU A 466 -26.39 -10.28 -40.84
CA LEU A 466 -27.12 -9.21 -41.51
C LEU A 466 -26.61 -7.83 -41.06
N GLN A 467 -26.30 -7.64 -39.79
CA GLN A 467 -25.69 -6.41 -39.27
C GLN A 467 -24.35 -6.15 -39.96
N ALA A 468 -23.47 -7.15 -40.01
CA ALA A 468 -22.20 -7.07 -40.74
C ALA A 468 -22.41 -6.76 -42.24
N LYS A 469 -23.33 -7.46 -42.90
CA LYS A 469 -23.67 -7.23 -44.31
C LYS A 469 -24.16 -5.81 -44.57
N LYS A 470 -24.97 -5.26 -43.67
CA LYS A 470 -25.52 -3.90 -43.79
C LYS A 470 -24.50 -2.83 -43.47
N LEU A 471 -23.55 -3.10 -42.57
CA LEU A 471 -22.42 -2.22 -42.29
C LEU A 471 -21.43 -2.18 -43.46
N GLU A 472 -21.33 -3.28 -44.21
CA GLU A 472 -20.29 -3.50 -45.21
C GLU A 472 -18.88 -3.46 -44.58
N GLU A 473 -17.84 -3.64 -45.39
CA GLU A 473 -16.46 -3.58 -44.89
C GLU A 473 -16.14 -2.22 -44.26
N LYS A 474 -16.56 -1.13 -44.92
CA LYS A 474 -16.35 0.24 -44.44
C LYS A 474 -17.00 0.47 -43.06
N GLY A 475 -18.26 0.09 -42.87
CA GLY A 475 -18.95 0.33 -41.60
C GLY A 475 -18.38 -0.53 -40.47
N ARG A 476 -17.92 -1.75 -40.78
CA ARG A 476 -17.21 -2.58 -39.79
C ARG A 476 -15.89 -1.95 -39.37
N ALA A 477 -15.13 -1.40 -40.32
CA ALA A 477 -13.90 -0.66 -40.02
C ALA A 477 -14.18 0.58 -39.15
N GLU A 478 -15.20 1.37 -39.49
CA GLU A 478 -15.60 2.55 -38.70
C GLU A 478 -15.99 2.18 -37.26
N VAL A 479 -16.69 1.05 -37.05
CA VAL A 479 -16.99 0.57 -35.69
C VAL A 479 -15.71 0.15 -34.96
N ARG A 480 -14.80 -0.58 -35.61
CA ARG A 480 -13.52 -0.98 -35.01
C ARG A 480 -12.68 0.24 -34.63
N ASP A 481 -12.59 1.24 -35.50
CA ASP A 481 -11.83 2.46 -35.26
C ASP A 481 -12.49 3.34 -34.19
N PHE A 482 -13.81 3.43 -34.18
CA PHE A 482 -14.55 4.11 -33.11
C PHE A 482 -14.20 3.55 -31.73
N VAL A 483 -14.24 2.22 -31.58
CA VAL A 483 -13.90 1.57 -30.30
C VAL A 483 -12.41 1.72 -30.01
N ARG A 484 -11.53 1.45 -30.97
CA ARG A 484 -10.07 1.60 -30.79
C ARG A 484 -9.68 2.98 -30.27
N ASN A 485 -10.40 4.02 -30.70
CA ASN A 485 -10.16 5.42 -30.31
C ASN A 485 -10.93 5.88 -29.05
N GLY A 486 -11.42 4.96 -28.22
CA GLY A 486 -12.04 5.29 -26.93
C GLY A 486 -13.56 5.24 -26.90
N GLY A 487 -14.22 4.88 -28.00
CA GLY A 487 -15.67 4.63 -28.01
C GLY A 487 -16.05 3.36 -27.25
N GLY A 488 -17.22 3.37 -26.62
CA GLY A 488 -17.81 2.17 -26.01
C GLY A 488 -18.56 1.31 -27.03
N TYR A 489 -18.42 -0.03 -26.97
CA TYR A 489 -19.25 -0.97 -27.71
C TYR A 489 -20.08 -1.83 -26.76
N ILE A 490 -21.40 -1.89 -27.01
CA ILE A 490 -22.33 -2.74 -26.28
C ILE A 490 -22.99 -3.69 -27.28
N GLY A 491 -22.62 -4.96 -27.22
CA GLY A 491 -23.23 -6.02 -28.03
C GLY A 491 -24.37 -6.71 -27.30
N ILE A 492 -25.50 -6.93 -27.96
CA ILE A 492 -26.65 -7.65 -27.39
C ILE A 492 -27.04 -8.76 -28.36
N CYS A 493 -27.03 -10.01 -27.94
CA CYS A 493 -27.35 -11.18 -28.77
C CYS A 493 -26.59 -11.13 -30.12
N ALA A 494 -27.23 -10.71 -31.21
CA ALA A 494 -26.59 -10.46 -32.52
C ALA A 494 -25.38 -9.52 -32.46
N GLY A 495 -25.45 -8.45 -31.66
CA GLY A 495 -24.31 -7.55 -31.43
C GLY A 495 -23.14 -8.25 -30.71
N SER A 496 -23.41 -9.25 -29.88
CA SER A 496 -22.38 -10.06 -29.21
C SER A 496 -21.77 -11.09 -30.17
N TYR A 497 -22.57 -11.68 -31.07
CA TYR A 497 -22.03 -12.47 -32.17
C TYR A 497 -21.09 -11.63 -33.05
N LEU A 498 -21.52 -10.41 -33.38
CA LEU A 498 -20.75 -9.49 -34.21
C LEU A 498 -19.43 -9.04 -33.55
N ALA A 499 -19.38 -8.91 -32.22
CA ALA A 499 -18.17 -8.52 -31.51
C ALA A 499 -17.12 -9.63 -31.36
N SER A 500 -17.57 -10.90 -31.34
CA SER A 500 -16.75 -12.09 -31.12
C SER A 500 -15.66 -12.26 -32.19
N SER A 501 -14.66 -13.12 -31.96
CA SER A 501 -13.56 -13.43 -32.90
C SER A 501 -13.88 -14.59 -33.85
N HIS A 502 -15.14 -15.05 -33.91
CA HIS A 502 -15.44 -16.38 -34.41
C HIS A 502 -15.78 -16.50 -35.90
N TYR A 503 -16.19 -15.42 -36.56
CA TYR A 503 -16.70 -15.45 -37.92
C TYR A 503 -15.95 -14.47 -38.83
N ASP A 504 -15.82 -14.76 -40.12
CA ASP A 504 -15.16 -13.85 -41.08
C ASP A 504 -15.84 -12.47 -41.20
N TRP A 505 -17.09 -12.37 -40.75
CA TRP A 505 -17.87 -11.13 -40.71
C TRP A 505 -17.84 -10.43 -39.35
N SER A 506 -17.16 -11.00 -38.36
CA SER A 506 -16.95 -10.42 -37.04
C SER A 506 -16.24 -9.07 -37.09
N LEU A 507 -16.36 -8.35 -35.98
CA LEU A 507 -15.61 -7.12 -35.71
C LEU A 507 -14.34 -7.38 -34.92
N ASP A 508 -14.08 -8.59 -34.41
CA ASP A 508 -12.87 -8.96 -33.67
C ASP A 508 -12.53 -7.96 -32.56
N LEU A 509 -13.52 -7.64 -31.73
CA LEU A 509 -13.41 -6.66 -30.64
C LEU A 509 -13.10 -7.32 -29.29
N ILE A 510 -13.33 -8.62 -29.17
CA ILE A 510 -13.15 -9.38 -27.94
C ILE A 510 -12.70 -10.80 -28.28
N ASN A 511 -11.72 -11.32 -27.51
CA ASN A 511 -11.12 -12.65 -27.72
C ASN A 511 -12.04 -13.77 -27.19
N ALA A 512 -13.24 -13.86 -27.77
CA ALA A 512 -14.28 -14.80 -27.41
C ALA A 512 -14.83 -15.47 -28.68
N ARG A 513 -15.04 -16.78 -28.60
CA ARG A 513 -15.64 -17.59 -29.66
C ARG A 513 -17.00 -18.14 -29.26
N VAL A 514 -17.76 -18.60 -30.25
CA VAL A 514 -19.08 -19.22 -30.04
C VAL A 514 -18.92 -20.74 -29.94
N TRP A 515 -19.31 -21.30 -28.79
CA TRP A 515 -19.16 -22.72 -28.48
C TRP A 515 -20.00 -23.65 -29.38
N ASP A 516 -21.30 -23.36 -29.54
CA ASP A 516 -22.26 -24.22 -30.25
C ASP A 516 -22.87 -23.49 -31.46
N ARG A 517 -22.14 -23.47 -32.58
CA ARG A 517 -22.57 -22.80 -33.82
C ARG A 517 -23.77 -23.49 -34.46
N SER A 518 -23.73 -24.83 -34.49
CA SER A 518 -24.69 -25.64 -35.25
C SER A 518 -26.11 -25.50 -34.69
N HIS A 519 -26.22 -25.20 -33.40
CA HIS A 519 -27.50 -25.00 -32.72
C HIS A 519 -27.67 -23.56 -32.22
N TRP A 520 -27.21 -22.55 -32.97
CA TRP A 520 -27.46 -21.14 -32.63
C TRP A 520 -28.96 -20.87 -32.38
N ALA A 521 -29.84 -21.59 -33.08
CA ALA A 521 -31.28 -21.55 -32.90
C ALA A 521 -31.79 -22.44 -31.74
N ARG A 522 -31.05 -22.57 -30.63
CA ARG A 522 -31.33 -23.52 -29.52
C ARG A 522 -32.61 -23.27 -28.71
N GLY A 523 -33.37 -22.23 -29.03
CA GLY A 523 -34.65 -21.93 -28.38
C GLY A 523 -34.65 -20.61 -27.63
N GLN A 524 -35.71 -20.42 -26.86
CA GLN A 524 -35.97 -19.21 -26.08
C GLN A 524 -36.57 -19.59 -24.72
N GLY A 525 -36.33 -18.79 -23.70
CA GLY A 525 -36.84 -19.01 -22.35
C GLY A 525 -36.17 -18.12 -21.32
N THR A 526 -36.66 -18.15 -20.09
CA THR A 526 -35.97 -17.52 -18.97
C THR A 526 -34.81 -18.41 -18.54
N VAL A 527 -33.64 -17.83 -18.35
CA VAL A 527 -32.47 -18.50 -17.80
C VAL A 527 -31.94 -17.75 -16.59
N LYS A 528 -31.33 -18.50 -15.69
CA LYS A 528 -30.65 -18.00 -14.50
C LYS A 528 -29.18 -17.75 -14.83
N LEU A 529 -28.71 -16.55 -14.51
CA LEU A 529 -27.32 -16.17 -14.60
C LEU A 529 -26.66 -16.19 -13.22
N GLY A 530 -25.48 -16.79 -13.12
CA GLY A 530 -24.58 -16.60 -11.98
C GLY A 530 -23.74 -15.36 -12.19
N VAL A 531 -23.92 -14.34 -11.34
CA VAL A 531 -23.21 -13.05 -11.43
C VAL A 531 -21.92 -13.13 -10.62
N THR A 532 -20.78 -12.81 -11.23
CA THR A 532 -19.48 -12.81 -10.53
C THR A 532 -19.37 -11.58 -9.62
N SER A 533 -18.45 -11.59 -8.65
CA SER A 533 -18.21 -10.41 -7.79
C SER A 533 -17.88 -9.15 -8.60
N SER A 534 -17.14 -9.30 -9.70
CA SER A 534 -16.89 -8.21 -10.65
C SER A 534 -18.16 -7.80 -11.40
N GLY A 535 -19.00 -8.76 -11.81
CA GLY A 535 -20.32 -8.50 -12.38
C GLY A 535 -21.22 -7.69 -11.45
N GLN A 536 -21.26 -7.99 -10.16
CA GLN A 536 -22.03 -7.25 -9.16
C GLN A 536 -21.59 -5.78 -9.07
N GLN A 537 -20.27 -5.54 -9.05
CA GLN A 537 -19.70 -4.19 -9.00
C GLN A 537 -19.99 -3.39 -10.28
N ILE A 538 -19.80 -4.00 -11.45
CA ILE A 538 -19.87 -3.29 -12.74
C ILE A 538 -21.31 -3.09 -13.23
N LEU A 539 -22.16 -4.09 -13.02
CA LEU A 539 -23.58 -4.03 -13.38
C LEU A 539 -24.44 -3.43 -12.25
N ASN A 540 -23.82 -3.03 -11.13
CA ASN A 540 -24.43 -2.42 -9.96
C ASN A 540 -25.64 -3.23 -9.45
N THR A 541 -25.41 -4.48 -9.11
CA THR A 541 -26.42 -5.39 -8.56
C THR A 541 -25.89 -6.11 -7.33
N ASN A 542 -26.74 -6.26 -6.31
CA ASN A 542 -26.42 -7.05 -5.12
C ASN A 542 -26.78 -8.54 -5.29
N SER A 543 -27.48 -8.89 -6.37
CA SER A 543 -27.89 -10.27 -6.62
C SER A 543 -26.72 -11.10 -7.14
N THR A 544 -26.51 -12.27 -6.54
CA THR A 544 -25.57 -13.29 -7.05
C THR A 544 -26.18 -14.12 -8.18
N GLU A 545 -27.51 -14.08 -8.32
CA GLU A 545 -28.25 -14.73 -9.38
C GLU A 545 -29.27 -13.78 -10.00
N VAL A 546 -29.43 -13.81 -11.32
CA VAL A 546 -30.43 -13.00 -12.03
C VAL A 546 -31.15 -13.83 -13.09
N ASP A 547 -32.48 -13.78 -13.07
CA ASP A 547 -33.30 -14.32 -14.15
C ASP A 547 -33.34 -13.34 -15.32
N VAL A 548 -33.07 -13.84 -16.52
CA VAL A 548 -33.06 -13.03 -17.75
C VAL A 548 -33.68 -13.81 -18.90
N TYR A 549 -34.34 -13.10 -19.81
CA TYR A 549 -34.79 -13.72 -21.05
C TYR A 549 -33.59 -14.07 -21.93
N TYR A 550 -33.51 -15.32 -22.34
CA TYR A 550 -32.60 -15.81 -23.36
C TYR A 550 -33.35 -16.08 -24.66
N GLY A 551 -32.76 -15.66 -25.77
CA GLY A 551 -33.22 -16.03 -27.10
C GLY A 551 -32.07 -16.06 -28.09
N GLN A 552 -31.55 -17.25 -28.37
CA GLN A 552 -30.55 -17.51 -29.42
C GLN A 552 -29.23 -16.74 -29.31
N GLY A 553 -28.94 -16.14 -28.15
CA GLY A 553 -27.67 -15.44 -27.89
C GLY A 553 -26.46 -16.39 -27.95
N PRO A 554 -25.25 -15.87 -28.25
CA PRO A 554 -24.04 -16.68 -28.36
C PRO A 554 -23.65 -17.32 -27.02
N LEU A 555 -23.29 -18.60 -27.05
CA LEU A 555 -22.63 -19.24 -25.91
C LEU A 555 -21.14 -18.91 -25.97
N LEU A 556 -20.70 -17.91 -25.20
CA LEU A 556 -19.35 -17.36 -25.30
C LEU A 556 -18.36 -18.19 -24.47
N VAL A 557 -17.23 -18.53 -25.07
CA VAL A 557 -16.09 -19.20 -24.44
C VAL A 557 -14.78 -18.55 -24.91
N PRO A 558 -13.65 -18.76 -24.22
CA PRO A 558 -12.39 -18.12 -24.61
C PRO A 558 -11.98 -18.55 -26.00
N ASP A 559 -11.49 -17.60 -26.79
CA ASP A 559 -10.73 -17.89 -28.00
C ASP A 559 -9.22 -17.75 -27.74
N ASN A 560 -8.39 -18.05 -28.73
CA ASN A 560 -6.93 -18.06 -28.61
C ASN A 560 -6.24 -17.21 -29.69
N ASP A 561 -6.80 -16.04 -29.99
CA ASP A 561 -6.18 -15.07 -30.89
C ASP A 561 -5.16 -14.22 -30.10
N PRO A 562 -3.85 -14.29 -30.39
CA PRO A 562 -2.84 -13.54 -29.65
C PRO A 562 -2.93 -12.02 -29.85
N ASP A 563 -3.58 -11.56 -30.93
CA ASP A 563 -3.68 -10.13 -31.28
C ASP A 563 -4.90 -9.46 -30.64
N LEU A 564 -5.76 -10.24 -29.97
CA LEU A 564 -6.96 -9.75 -29.29
C LEU A 564 -6.85 -9.81 -27.76
N PRO A 565 -7.33 -8.78 -27.05
CA PRO A 565 -7.31 -8.75 -25.61
C PRO A 565 -8.28 -9.79 -25.02
N GLY A 566 -7.81 -10.50 -23.99
CA GLY A 566 -8.65 -11.37 -23.18
C GLY A 566 -9.83 -10.64 -22.56
N TYR A 567 -10.80 -11.37 -22.03
CA TYR A 567 -11.98 -10.78 -21.42
C TYR A 567 -12.20 -11.25 -19.99
N GLU A 568 -12.94 -10.45 -19.25
CA GLU A 568 -13.42 -10.78 -17.92
C GLU A 568 -14.88 -11.22 -17.97
N VAL A 569 -15.22 -12.23 -17.18
CA VAL A 569 -16.58 -12.77 -17.07
C VAL A 569 -17.35 -12.04 -15.98
N LEU A 570 -18.44 -11.37 -16.36
CA LEU A 570 -19.35 -10.68 -15.44
C LEU A 570 -20.52 -11.58 -15.04
N ALA A 571 -20.97 -12.46 -15.92
CA ALA A 571 -21.99 -13.46 -15.61
C ALA A 571 -21.84 -14.73 -16.46
N ARG A 572 -22.25 -15.86 -15.89
CA ARG A 572 -22.30 -17.19 -16.54
C ARG A 572 -23.73 -17.68 -16.63
N TYR A 573 -24.01 -18.58 -17.56
CA TYR A 573 -25.28 -19.30 -17.58
C TYR A 573 -25.26 -20.42 -16.54
N ASP A 574 -26.12 -20.32 -15.53
CA ASP A 574 -26.27 -21.33 -14.47
C ASP A 574 -27.47 -22.26 -14.73
N SER A 575 -28.37 -21.85 -15.62
CA SER A 575 -29.39 -22.70 -16.22
C SER A 575 -29.34 -22.67 -17.75
N GLU A 576 -30.11 -23.53 -18.41
CA GLU A 576 -30.02 -23.70 -19.86
C GLU A 576 -31.36 -23.70 -20.61
N VAL A 577 -31.27 -23.48 -21.93
CA VAL A 577 -32.37 -23.68 -22.90
C VAL A 577 -31.92 -24.65 -24.00
N ALA A 578 -32.14 -25.95 -23.83
CA ALA A 578 -31.79 -26.97 -24.80
C ALA A 578 -33.01 -27.42 -25.63
N GLN A 579 -33.45 -26.59 -26.58
CA GLN A 579 -34.53 -26.93 -27.53
C GLN A 579 -33.96 -27.11 -28.95
N LYS A 580 -34.81 -27.54 -29.90
CA LYS A 580 -34.49 -27.56 -31.34
C LYS A 580 -33.20 -28.33 -31.68
N GLY A 581 -32.97 -29.45 -30.98
CA GLY A 581 -31.83 -30.33 -31.20
C GLY A 581 -30.53 -29.93 -30.51
N ALA A 582 -30.51 -28.81 -29.77
CA ALA A 582 -29.35 -28.44 -28.97
C ALA A 582 -29.11 -29.45 -27.85
N GLN A 583 -27.84 -29.81 -27.63
CA GLN A 583 -27.45 -30.77 -26.60
C GLN A 583 -27.66 -30.19 -25.19
N PRO A 584 -28.36 -30.90 -24.28
CA PRO A 584 -28.40 -30.54 -22.86
C PRO A 584 -27.00 -30.47 -22.26
N GLY A 585 -26.77 -29.51 -21.36
CA GLY A 585 -25.49 -29.22 -20.73
C GLY A 585 -24.54 -28.34 -21.58
N ALA A 586 -24.82 -28.10 -22.86
CA ALA A 586 -23.92 -27.31 -23.72
C ALA A 586 -23.89 -25.80 -23.37
N MET A 587 -24.90 -25.29 -22.66
CA MET A 587 -25.01 -23.87 -22.30
C MET A 587 -24.56 -23.56 -20.88
N SER A 588 -24.88 -24.42 -19.92
CA SER A 588 -24.50 -24.22 -18.53
C SER A 588 -22.98 -24.08 -18.40
N GLY A 589 -22.53 -23.08 -17.64
CA GLY A 589 -21.11 -22.75 -17.45
C GLY A 589 -20.51 -21.84 -18.54
N THR A 590 -21.15 -21.66 -19.70
CA THR A 590 -20.68 -20.71 -20.71
C THR A 590 -20.92 -19.26 -20.28
N HIS A 591 -20.20 -18.32 -20.89
CA HIS A 591 -20.20 -16.93 -20.45
C HIS A 591 -21.37 -16.16 -21.07
N ALA A 592 -22.18 -15.53 -20.21
CA ALA A 592 -23.40 -14.82 -20.60
C ALA A 592 -23.15 -13.32 -20.77
N ILE A 593 -22.34 -12.73 -19.89
CA ILE A 593 -21.96 -11.32 -19.95
C ILE A 593 -20.45 -11.24 -19.76
N ILE A 594 -19.76 -10.66 -20.75
CA ILE A 594 -18.30 -10.50 -20.74
C ILE A 594 -17.91 -9.07 -21.07
N ARG A 595 -16.75 -8.63 -20.57
CA ARG A 595 -16.18 -7.32 -20.91
C ARG A 595 -14.70 -7.39 -21.25
N SER A 596 -14.24 -6.47 -22.08
CA SER A 596 -12.83 -6.28 -22.41
C SER A 596 -12.56 -4.81 -22.79
N VAL A 597 -11.31 -4.51 -23.11
CA VAL A 597 -10.86 -3.26 -23.71
C VAL A 597 -10.44 -3.53 -25.15
N PHE A 598 -10.58 -2.58 -26.06
CA PHE A 598 -10.04 -2.71 -27.42
C PHE A 598 -9.47 -1.36 -27.85
N GLY A 599 -8.15 -1.29 -28.04
CA GLY A 599 -7.44 -0.01 -28.07
C GLY A 599 -7.67 0.77 -26.78
N SER A 600 -8.14 2.02 -26.90
CA SER A 600 -8.54 2.85 -25.76
C SER A 600 -10.01 2.72 -25.36
N GLY A 601 -10.81 1.94 -26.12
CA GLY A 601 -12.25 1.77 -25.87
C GLY A 601 -12.59 0.58 -24.99
N ARG A 602 -13.88 0.48 -24.68
CA ARG A 602 -14.43 -0.56 -23.80
C ARG A 602 -15.52 -1.33 -24.49
N VAL A 603 -15.49 -2.65 -24.36
CA VAL A 603 -16.40 -3.58 -25.03
C VAL A 603 -17.12 -4.39 -23.96
N ILE A 604 -18.44 -4.42 -24.01
CA ILE A 604 -19.26 -5.30 -23.18
C ILE A 604 -20.26 -6.05 -24.07
N CYS A 605 -20.36 -7.36 -23.88
CA CYS A 605 -21.24 -8.23 -24.65
C CYS A 605 -22.24 -8.90 -23.71
N PHE A 606 -23.52 -8.70 -24.01
CA PHE A 606 -24.64 -9.40 -23.41
C PHE A 606 -25.09 -10.48 -24.41
N SER A 607 -24.89 -11.74 -24.08
CA SER A 607 -25.52 -12.82 -24.84
C SER A 607 -27.05 -12.86 -24.68
N PRO A 608 -27.62 -12.77 -23.45
CA PRO A 608 -29.06 -12.74 -23.25
C PRO A 608 -29.66 -11.36 -23.53
N HIS A 609 -30.97 -11.19 -23.30
CA HIS A 609 -31.70 -9.95 -23.54
C HIS A 609 -32.21 -9.28 -22.25
N PRO A 610 -31.32 -8.62 -21.46
CA PRO A 610 -31.76 -7.86 -20.31
C PRO A 610 -32.57 -6.61 -20.69
N GLU A 611 -32.57 -6.18 -21.95
CA GLU A 611 -33.31 -5.02 -22.46
C GLU A 611 -34.79 -5.28 -22.76
N LYS A 612 -35.28 -6.53 -22.69
CA LYS A 612 -36.70 -6.80 -22.93
C LYS A 612 -37.58 -6.17 -21.85
N SER A 613 -38.84 -5.91 -22.19
CA SER A 613 -39.86 -5.49 -21.21
C SER A 613 -39.87 -6.45 -20.01
N ASN A 614 -39.82 -5.90 -18.80
CA ASN A 614 -39.71 -6.62 -17.52
C ASN A 614 -38.40 -7.42 -17.33
N GLY A 615 -37.41 -7.22 -18.19
CA GLY A 615 -36.06 -7.74 -17.99
C GLY A 615 -35.31 -6.96 -16.91
N PRO A 616 -34.14 -7.47 -16.48
CA PRO A 616 -33.27 -6.78 -15.53
C PRO A 616 -32.56 -5.59 -16.23
N ASN A 617 -33.32 -4.60 -16.68
CA ASN A 617 -32.86 -3.43 -17.45
C ASN A 617 -31.72 -2.68 -16.74
N GLY A 618 -31.69 -2.72 -15.41
CA GLY A 618 -30.60 -2.16 -14.60
C GLY A 618 -29.22 -2.69 -15.00
N LEU A 619 -29.10 -4.00 -15.28
CA LEU A 619 -27.83 -4.59 -15.72
C LEU A 619 -27.36 -3.97 -17.04
N MET A 620 -28.27 -3.81 -17.99
CA MET A 620 -27.97 -3.19 -19.28
C MET A 620 -27.61 -1.71 -19.09
N LEU A 621 -28.39 -0.97 -18.30
CA LEU A 621 -28.16 0.45 -18.02
C LEU A 621 -26.75 0.68 -17.46
N HIS A 622 -26.34 -0.12 -16.48
CA HIS A 622 -25.02 -0.02 -15.88
C HIS A 622 -23.90 -0.52 -16.81
N GLY A 623 -24.15 -1.54 -17.63
CA GLY A 623 -23.24 -1.96 -18.69
C GLY A 623 -22.99 -0.87 -19.74
N VAL A 624 -24.05 -0.18 -20.18
CA VAL A 624 -23.96 0.95 -21.13
C VAL A 624 -23.19 2.10 -20.50
N ARG A 625 -23.46 2.43 -19.24
CA ARG A 625 -22.72 3.45 -18.49
C ARG A 625 -21.24 3.10 -18.36
N TRP A 626 -20.94 1.83 -18.04
CA TRP A 626 -19.57 1.32 -17.98
C TRP A 626 -18.90 1.34 -19.35
N ALA A 627 -19.59 1.14 -20.48
CA ALA A 627 -18.94 1.26 -21.79
C ALA A 627 -18.69 2.73 -22.15
N ALA A 628 -19.67 3.62 -21.92
CA ALA A 628 -19.66 5.01 -22.38
C ALA A 628 -18.73 5.97 -21.62
N GLY A 629 -18.51 5.79 -20.31
CA GLY A 629 -17.66 6.69 -19.50
C GLY A 629 -16.13 6.70 -19.76
N ALA A 630 -15.64 6.40 -20.97
CA ALA A 630 -14.22 6.45 -21.28
C ALA A 630 -13.89 7.88 -21.68
N ALA A 631 -12.89 8.50 -21.04
CA ALA A 631 -12.45 9.82 -21.44
C ALA A 631 -11.87 9.74 -22.86
N ARG A 632 -12.52 10.35 -23.84
CA ARG A 632 -11.95 10.52 -25.19
C ARG A 632 -10.64 11.31 -25.06
N SER A 633 -9.51 10.68 -25.38
CA SER A 633 -8.32 11.43 -25.76
C SER A 633 -8.68 12.22 -27.02
N LYS A 634 -8.65 13.55 -26.94
CA LYS A 634 -8.82 14.38 -28.14
C LYS A 634 -7.80 13.93 -29.19
N PRO A 635 -8.18 13.74 -30.47
CA PRO A 635 -7.19 13.60 -31.52
C PRO A 635 -6.28 14.84 -31.47
N LEU A 636 -4.96 14.64 -31.45
CA LEU A 636 -4.04 15.72 -31.73
C LEU A 636 -4.45 16.31 -33.08
N GLN A 637 -4.87 17.57 -33.09
CA GLN A 637 -4.89 18.35 -34.32
C GLN A 637 -3.44 18.38 -34.81
N LEU A 638 -3.17 17.63 -35.88
CA LEU A 638 -1.97 17.79 -36.67
C LEU A 638 -1.89 19.27 -37.06
N LYS A 639 -0.92 19.98 -36.47
CA LYS A 639 -0.57 21.33 -36.91
C LYS A 639 -0.19 21.24 -38.39
N PRO A 640 -0.67 22.14 -39.26
CA PRO A 640 -0.20 22.20 -40.63
C PRO A 640 1.30 22.43 -40.64
N ASP A 641 2.00 21.57 -41.36
CA ASP A 641 3.43 21.59 -41.57
C ASP A 641 3.82 22.91 -42.27
N THR A 642 4.27 23.90 -41.49
CA THR A 642 4.79 25.17 -42.03
C THR A 642 6.28 25.04 -42.27
N LYS A 643 6.65 24.16 -43.21
CA LYS A 643 7.94 24.18 -43.89
C LYS A 643 7.75 23.99 -45.39
N LYS A 644 7.35 25.06 -46.08
CA LYS A 644 7.69 25.34 -47.49
C LYS A 644 7.21 26.74 -47.88
N HIS A 645 8.07 27.74 -47.63
CA HIS A 645 8.33 28.89 -48.51
C HIS A 645 9.17 29.93 -47.78
N ARG A 646 10.50 29.77 -47.87
CA ARG A 646 11.47 30.88 -47.92
C ARG A 646 12.82 30.35 -48.37
N SER A 647 12.84 29.80 -49.59
CA SER A 647 14.04 29.64 -50.40
C SER A 647 13.86 30.52 -51.62
N GLU A 648 14.01 31.83 -51.42
CA GLU A 648 14.22 32.86 -52.45
C GLU A 648 14.23 34.21 -51.71
N LYS A 649 15.36 34.95 -51.81
CA LYS A 649 15.75 36.18 -51.07
C LYS A 649 16.54 35.99 -49.77
N LYS A 650 17.81 35.62 -49.92
CA LYS A 650 18.97 36.41 -49.47
C LYS A 650 20.25 35.76 -50.00
N GLN A 651 20.38 35.84 -51.32
CA GLN A 651 21.65 35.74 -52.04
C GLN A 651 21.96 37.17 -52.48
N ALA A 652 22.33 37.98 -51.50
CA ALA A 652 22.87 39.33 -51.61
C ALA A 652 23.21 39.74 -50.18
N ASP A 653 24.40 40.28 -49.99
CA ASP A 653 24.95 40.80 -48.73
C ASP A 653 25.65 39.76 -47.84
N THR A 654 26.63 39.08 -48.43
CA THR A 654 27.82 38.61 -47.68
C THR A 654 29.06 38.94 -48.50
N GLU A 655 29.28 40.24 -48.70
CA GLU A 655 30.59 40.81 -49.05
C GLU A 655 30.76 42.08 -48.21
N LYS A 656 31.46 41.93 -47.08
CA LYS A 656 32.49 42.85 -46.55
C LYS A 656 32.77 42.50 -45.10
N LEU A 657 33.76 41.63 -44.97
CA LEU A 657 34.68 41.57 -43.85
C LEU A 657 35.60 42.81 -43.88
N GLU A 658 36.16 43.13 -42.71
CA GLU A 658 37.28 44.04 -42.42
C GLU A 658 36.97 45.54 -42.23
N ALA A 659 37.04 46.01 -40.97
CA ALA A 659 38.23 46.70 -40.43
C ALA A 659 37.98 47.37 -39.05
N SER A 660 39.05 47.41 -38.25
CA SER A 660 39.34 48.26 -37.06
C SER A 660 38.51 48.00 -35.79
N GLU A 661 39.02 47.42 -34.70
CA GLU A 661 40.16 47.78 -33.81
C GLU A 661 39.95 49.04 -32.94
N THR A 662 40.20 48.85 -31.63
CA THR A 662 40.54 49.82 -30.55
C THR A 662 39.43 50.43 -29.66
N GLY A 663 39.66 50.29 -28.34
CA GLY A 663 39.46 51.38 -27.35
C GLY A 663 38.40 51.22 -26.25
N SER A 664 38.81 50.77 -25.05
CA SER A 664 38.27 51.28 -23.76
C SER A 664 38.86 52.70 -23.47
N PRO A 665 38.53 53.46 -22.39
CA PRO A 665 37.59 53.23 -21.26
C PRO A 665 36.71 54.46 -20.81
N ALA A 666 35.75 54.21 -19.90
CA ALA A 666 35.32 55.00 -18.71
C ALA A 666 34.86 56.48 -18.83
N PRO A 667 34.12 57.07 -17.84
CA PRO A 667 33.77 56.59 -16.48
C PRO A 667 32.30 56.20 -16.26
#